data_AF-A0A2D4SS66-F1
#
_entry.id   AF-A0A2D4SS66-F1
#
_cell.length_a   1.000
_cell.length_b   1.000
_cell.length_c   1.000
_cell.angle_alpha   90.00
_cell.angle_beta   90.00
_cell.angle_gamma   90.00
#
_symmetry.space_group_name_H-M   'P 1'
#
loop_
_entity.id
_entity.type
_entity.pdbx_description
1 polymer ?
#
loop_
_entity_poly.entity_id
_entity_poly.type
_entity_poly.pdbx_seq_one_letter_code
_entity_poly.pdbx_strand_id
1 'polypeptide(L)'
;MNWIICANRRGTPYNFESSSIKVSIRAALGDFLQSLQEQDKEDSKRNLRLRNTKQMLPGLYLLLNDEGDFPQLVGFWIVFGSAYLEDGPKGAPDRDPPYAQEILEALTEEVWWKNYNVFPQQNKTWNPLIILHWPSSLAFRSAFSPPGLALSSTEFATGEEVDLAPHSWLERFDQEESVQEEEEEVVVEEEWTHVSPDRSLLMIIKGTMQHSRISHKGLFHMVHPQFLGDPSLRDPIPYPQWLDKIAVEHDQDPSTHEKHFLGQPLGLPNGHVALPASGWLTNTLDTWPIAPKDIRHAKLMARDVGSRAIAQLRQAIGISLGVLCVIVTLSLVVRVATTPQIKQIPEAVPPQPQPALSLCSPDYDLFMEELRCQISHFAVGTKSNRFCRDKGTEEVIRDEYVSELMTDQNLQAVYCGLRDREDDGRIYKDITTQISDNFATIALTKACFNVLGHPYEYAKRSQQGDGGVHPDPRLFLTGNLSVQQLIDVHDTLDVVCDSLKERTESRIEGAIFSSFIGAKKPKDFDSQRLEQKDEGYLLREDLSKIANASLETGVSKNCFALGMTAEPYGVEDYDIMCERNGRNRTKFQQDETIWNLLNQDQEHTNCIPSNKTTSRNLANTPLSRRDLQSCSIVAQYETARFGDYPEKIRYERNTPKLHTKMSEPSSLWQCHNMLGYRQRLETKDISVLWDLSLPVPQNYNINGVGVQRQIQLDAGLRALQIDPTVSGRLGACWDVVSSRLQKYQPVHPLLTEPDENMWVTSEQQVCAQVCASYYRFKKPNPEKRKTWLTRKNDLRRCIHDGEPKKAPYGNGVLDKLLLPWNNDINQDWILAKDEHVCAFNLIAQGYFPDEMLVGEIAPPVWAGTTNEISKVAGGTEGAAYKAIESLRRYGQTRSRASCAYASTQCFSGLITEALGESEISSEWKQIFEKKVLTLSRLSIEDLDRDMSKRFKSESLEEYESRFHEDIRNPWCRMVHPYLDLDGLPEGQLDLPCAIGVDDAQKSALASLATLLKDYEESK
;
A
#
# COMPACT_ATOMS: atom_id res chain seq x y z
N MET A 1 -30.35 -41.29 12.40
CA MET A 1 -30.36 -40.76 11.03
C MET A 1 -29.10 -41.22 10.33
N ASN A 2 -29.20 -41.69 9.08
CA ASN A 2 -28.12 -42.35 8.35
C ASN A 2 -27.45 -41.36 7.37
N TRP A 3 -26.56 -40.51 7.88
CA TRP A 3 -25.74 -39.62 7.06
C TRP A 3 -24.50 -40.35 6.54
N ILE A 4 -24.20 -40.20 5.24
CA ILE A 4 -23.02 -40.80 4.61
C ILE A 4 -22.15 -39.69 4.02
N ILE A 5 -20.86 -39.68 4.39
CA ILE A 5 -19.83 -38.83 3.78
C ILE A 5 -19.09 -39.71 2.77
N CYS A 6 -19.54 -39.66 1.52
CA CYS A 6 -19.17 -40.62 0.50
C CYS A 6 -17.89 -40.18 -0.24
N ALA A 7 -16.87 -41.02 -0.17
CA ALA A 7 -15.65 -40.94 -0.95
C ALA A 7 -15.82 -41.62 -2.33
N ASN A 8 -14.76 -41.61 -3.14
CA ASN A 8 -14.75 -42.30 -4.43
C ASN A 8 -14.74 -43.84 -4.28
N ARG A 9 -14.76 -44.58 -5.41
CA ARG A 9 -14.74 -46.06 -5.42
C ARG A 9 -13.56 -46.70 -4.66
N ARG A 10 -12.45 -45.99 -4.49
CA ARG A 10 -11.24 -46.44 -3.80
C ARG A 10 -11.20 -46.05 -2.31
N GLY A 11 -12.24 -45.37 -1.82
CA GLY A 11 -12.28 -44.86 -0.44
C GLY A 11 -11.43 -43.62 -0.21
N THR A 12 -10.92 -42.97 -1.26
CA THR A 12 -10.20 -41.68 -1.17
C THR A 12 -11.13 -40.54 -1.57
N PRO A 13 -10.90 -39.29 -1.10
CA PRO A 13 -11.67 -38.15 -1.57
C PRO A 13 -11.60 -38.01 -3.09
N TYR A 14 -12.62 -37.36 -3.66
CA TYR A 14 -12.55 -36.84 -5.03
C TYR A 14 -11.54 -35.69 -5.08
N ASN A 15 -10.83 -35.55 -6.20
CA ASN A 15 -9.92 -34.41 -6.38
C ASN A 15 -10.71 -33.10 -6.31
N PHE A 16 -10.16 -32.14 -5.59
CA PHE A 16 -10.69 -30.78 -5.49
C PHE A 16 -9.58 -29.81 -5.89
N GLU A 17 -9.80 -29.09 -6.97
CA GLU A 17 -8.92 -28.02 -7.44
C GLU A 17 -9.71 -26.71 -7.45
N SER A 18 -9.26 -25.71 -6.70
CA SER A 18 -9.92 -24.39 -6.59
C SER A 18 -9.98 -23.66 -7.94
N SER A 19 -8.99 -23.87 -8.82
CA SER A 19 -8.97 -23.32 -10.18
C SER A 19 -9.96 -24.03 -11.14
N SER A 20 -10.49 -25.20 -10.77
CA SER A 20 -11.32 -26.06 -11.63
C SER A 20 -12.48 -26.72 -10.87
N ILE A 21 -13.15 -25.95 -10.01
CA ILE A 21 -14.21 -26.45 -9.09
C ILE A 21 -15.32 -27.15 -9.87
N LYS A 22 -15.82 -26.54 -10.95
CA LYS A 22 -16.93 -27.11 -11.74
C LYS A 22 -16.58 -28.48 -12.31
N VAL A 23 -15.34 -28.70 -12.75
CA VAL A 23 -14.90 -29.99 -13.30
C VAL A 23 -14.84 -31.04 -12.19
N SER A 24 -14.26 -30.67 -11.04
CA SER A 24 -14.16 -31.54 -9.85
C SER A 24 -15.54 -32.04 -9.41
N ILE A 25 -16.51 -31.11 -9.31
CA ILE A 25 -17.90 -31.42 -8.92
C ILE A 25 -18.59 -32.34 -9.94
N ARG A 26 -18.50 -32.03 -11.24
CA ARG A 26 -19.12 -32.84 -12.29
C ARG A 26 -18.54 -34.26 -12.33
N ALA A 27 -17.23 -34.41 -12.11
CA ALA A 27 -16.58 -35.72 -12.05
C ALA A 27 -17.09 -36.57 -10.88
N ALA A 28 -17.21 -35.96 -9.68
CA ALA A 28 -17.73 -36.64 -8.50
C ALA A 28 -19.19 -37.09 -8.68
N LEU A 29 -20.04 -36.21 -9.22
CA LEU A 29 -21.44 -36.54 -9.53
C LEU A 29 -21.56 -37.63 -10.60
N GLY A 30 -20.72 -37.57 -11.64
CA GLY A 30 -20.68 -38.59 -12.69
C GLY A 30 -20.40 -39.99 -12.13
N ASP A 31 -19.40 -40.12 -11.26
CA ASP A 31 -19.08 -41.40 -10.60
C ASP A 31 -20.21 -41.86 -9.65
N PHE A 32 -20.85 -40.92 -8.96
CA PHE A 32 -22.02 -41.22 -8.12
C PHE A 32 -23.19 -41.77 -8.93
N LEU A 33 -23.55 -41.11 -10.04
CA LEU A 33 -24.63 -41.58 -10.92
C LEU A 33 -24.32 -42.94 -11.52
N GLN A 34 -23.08 -43.15 -11.97
CA GLN A 34 -22.64 -44.44 -12.49
C GLN A 34 -22.80 -45.54 -11.42
N SER A 35 -22.48 -45.24 -10.15
CA SER A 35 -22.65 -46.17 -9.03
C SER A 35 -24.12 -46.48 -8.72
N LEU A 36 -25.05 -45.57 -9.02
CA LEU A 36 -26.49 -45.81 -8.90
C LEU A 36 -27.07 -46.61 -10.09
N GLN A 37 -26.43 -46.56 -11.26
CA GLN A 37 -26.90 -47.25 -12.47
C GLN A 37 -26.36 -48.68 -12.62
N GLU A 38 -25.22 -49.00 -12.02
CA GLU A 38 -24.49 -50.26 -12.27
C GLU A 38 -24.99 -51.50 -11.48
N GLN A 39 -25.92 -51.38 -10.52
CA GLN A 39 -26.18 -52.47 -9.55
C GLN A 39 -27.66 -52.61 -9.11
N ASP A 40 -27.97 -53.77 -8.51
CA ASP A 40 -29.24 -54.01 -7.81
C ASP A 40 -29.37 -53.05 -6.61
N LYS A 41 -30.59 -52.66 -6.25
CA LYS A 41 -30.85 -51.52 -5.33
C LYS A 41 -30.17 -51.70 -3.96
N GLU A 42 -30.16 -52.92 -3.44
CA GLU A 42 -29.54 -53.26 -2.16
C GLU A 42 -28.01 -53.26 -2.22
N ASP A 43 -27.41 -53.70 -3.33
CA ASP A 43 -25.96 -53.72 -3.52
C ASP A 43 -25.40 -52.31 -3.69
N SER A 44 -26.09 -51.42 -4.41
CA SER A 44 -25.73 -49.99 -4.51
C SER A 44 -25.70 -49.33 -3.13
N LYS A 45 -26.72 -49.56 -2.29
CA LYS A 45 -26.76 -49.02 -0.92
C LYS A 45 -25.60 -49.54 -0.08
N ARG A 46 -25.36 -50.85 -0.12
CA ARG A 46 -24.26 -51.47 0.63
C ARG A 46 -22.90 -50.91 0.19
N ASN A 47 -22.68 -50.73 -1.11
CA ASN A 47 -21.43 -50.21 -1.64
C ASN A 47 -21.21 -48.73 -1.32
N LEU A 48 -22.25 -47.89 -1.34
CA LEU A 48 -22.13 -46.49 -0.93
C LEU A 48 -21.82 -46.37 0.57
N ARG A 49 -22.43 -47.20 1.43
CA ARG A 49 -22.09 -47.27 2.85
C ARG A 49 -20.65 -47.73 3.10
N LEU A 50 -20.10 -48.62 2.25
CA LEU A 50 -18.70 -49.04 2.32
C LEU A 50 -17.70 -47.93 1.92
N ARG A 51 -18.15 -46.92 1.15
CA ARG A 51 -17.34 -45.74 0.79
C ARG A 51 -17.41 -44.63 1.85
N ASN A 52 -18.12 -44.85 2.95
CA ASN A 52 -18.10 -43.92 4.08
C ASN A 52 -16.69 -43.93 4.69
N THR A 53 -15.98 -42.80 4.60
CA THR A 53 -14.62 -42.74 5.12
C THR A 53 -14.62 -42.47 6.62
N LYS A 54 -13.77 -43.20 7.35
CA LYS A 54 -13.43 -42.89 8.75
C LYS A 54 -12.29 -41.87 8.89
N GLN A 55 -11.61 -41.53 7.80
CA GLN A 55 -10.51 -40.56 7.80
C GLN A 55 -10.80 -39.49 6.75
N MET A 56 -10.95 -38.25 7.21
CA MET A 56 -11.18 -37.10 6.33
C MET A 56 -9.85 -36.57 5.83
N LEU A 57 -9.37 -37.15 4.72
CA LEU A 57 -8.22 -36.62 3.99
C LEU A 57 -8.63 -35.38 3.17
N PRO A 58 -7.70 -34.46 2.85
CA PRO A 58 -7.98 -33.32 1.99
C PRO A 58 -8.58 -33.71 0.64
N GLY A 59 -9.65 -33.02 0.23
CA GLY A 59 -10.36 -33.19 -1.03
C GLY A 59 -11.88 -33.06 -0.89
N LEU A 60 -12.61 -33.53 -1.91
CA LEU A 60 -14.07 -33.40 -2.04
C LEU A 60 -14.80 -34.70 -1.67
N TYR A 61 -15.88 -34.57 -0.91
CA TYR A 61 -16.79 -35.66 -0.55
C TYR A 61 -18.25 -35.30 -0.87
N LEU A 62 -19.07 -36.31 -1.12
CA LEU A 62 -20.52 -36.16 -1.30
C LEU A 62 -21.23 -36.37 0.04
N LEU A 63 -22.12 -35.46 0.41
CA LEU A 63 -22.99 -35.61 1.57
C LEU A 63 -24.31 -36.24 1.12
N LEU A 64 -24.62 -37.43 1.64
CA LEU A 64 -25.81 -38.19 1.27
C LEU A 64 -26.70 -38.45 2.50
N ASN A 65 -28.01 -38.43 2.28
CA ASN A 65 -29.02 -38.91 3.22
C ASN A 65 -29.51 -40.29 2.77
N ASP A 66 -29.43 -41.28 3.65
CA ASP A 66 -29.85 -42.66 3.39
C ASP A 66 -31.26 -42.98 3.95
N GLU A 67 -32.04 -41.96 4.31
CA GLU A 67 -33.45 -42.08 4.66
C GLU A 67 -34.32 -42.17 3.40
N GLY A 68 -34.41 -43.37 2.83
CA GLY A 68 -35.30 -43.65 1.71
C GLY A 68 -34.98 -44.94 0.94
N ASP A 69 -35.72 -45.17 -0.15
CA ASP A 69 -35.48 -46.29 -1.08
C ASP A 69 -34.14 -46.17 -1.81
N PHE A 70 -33.59 -44.96 -1.93
CA PHE A 70 -32.29 -44.67 -2.51
C PHE A 70 -31.59 -43.54 -1.74
N PRO A 71 -30.25 -43.57 -1.61
CA PRO A 71 -29.50 -42.46 -1.06
C PRO A 71 -29.75 -41.18 -1.85
N GLN A 72 -30.05 -40.10 -1.15
CA GLN A 72 -30.38 -38.79 -1.70
C GLN A 72 -29.19 -37.84 -1.54
N LEU A 73 -28.87 -37.09 -2.58
CA LEU A 73 -27.80 -36.10 -2.53
C LEU A 73 -28.23 -34.88 -1.71
N VAL A 74 -27.44 -34.55 -0.68
CA VAL A 74 -27.65 -33.36 0.16
C VAL A 74 -26.72 -32.23 -0.23
N GLY A 75 -25.48 -32.56 -0.58
CA GLY A 75 -24.52 -31.58 -1.07
C GLY A 75 -23.08 -32.05 -0.95
N PHE A 76 -22.17 -31.18 -0.54
CA PHE A 76 -20.73 -31.45 -0.54
C PHE A 76 -20.04 -31.11 0.77
N TRP A 77 -18.99 -31.87 1.06
CA TRP A 77 -18.06 -31.61 2.15
C TRP A 77 -16.64 -31.51 1.56
N ILE A 78 -16.00 -30.35 1.71
CA ILE A 78 -14.68 -30.07 1.16
C ILE A 78 -13.70 -29.92 2.31
N VAL A 79 -12.68 -30.78 2.34
CA VAL A 79 -11.61 -30.75 3.35
C VAL A 79 -10.37 -30.13 2.72
N PHE A 80 -9.88 -29.03 3.26
CA PHE A 80 -8.73 -28.32 2.71
C PHE A 80 -7.40 -28.94 3.13
N GLY A 81 -6.41 -28.87 2.24
CA GLY A 81 -5.02 -29.25 2.51
C GLY A 81 -4.11 -28.02 2.53
N SER A 82 -2.79 -28.22 2.67
CA SER A 82 -1.81 -27.14 2.69
C SER A 82 -1.83 -26.23 1.45
N ALA A 83 -2.23 -26.76 0.30
CA ALA A 83 -2.42 -25.98 -0.94
C ALA A 83 -3.43 -24.83 -0.80
N TYR A 84 -4.30 -24.86 0.23
CA TYR A 84 -5.21 -23.75 0.53
C TYR A 84 -4.49 -22.43 0.84
N LEU A 85 -3.26 -22.49 1.36
CA LEU A 85 -2.45 -21.29 1.65
C LEU A 85 -1.99 -20.59 0.36
N GLU A 86 -1.94 -21.32 -0.76
CA GLU A 86 -1.56 -20.78 -2.06
C GLU A 86 -2.81 -20.35 -2.85
N ASP A 87 -3.82 -21.23 -2.90
CA ASP A 87 -4.96 -21.09 -3.82
C ASP A 87 -6.29 -20.68 -3.15
N GLY A 88 -6.27 -20.40 -1.85
CA GLY A 88 -7.43 -19.90 -1.10
C GLY A 88 -7.83 -18.47 -1.47
N PRO A 89 -9.01 -18.00 -1.03
CA PRO A 89 -9.43 -16.62 -1.25
C PRO A 89 -8.51 -15.65 -0.50
N LYS A 90 -8.09 -14.56 -1.15
CA LYS A 90 -7.20 -13.54 -0.56
C LYS A 90 -7.87 -12.57 0.43
N GLY A 91 -9.20 -12.63 0.56
CA GLY A 91 -9.98 -11.68 1.36
C GLY A 91 -10.64 -10.59 0.49
N ALA A 92 -10.52 -9.32 0.89
CA ALA A 92 -11.14 -8.18 0.20
C ALA A 92 -10.88 -8.17 -1.32
N PRO A 93 -11.88 -7.79 -2.16
CA PRO A 93 -13.19 -7.21 -1.83
C PRO A 93 -14.34 -8.21 -1.67
N ASP A 94 -14.08 -9.52 -1.78
CA ASP A 94 -15.13 -10.53 -1.97
C ASP A 94 -15.88 -10.83 -0.66
N ARG A 95 -17.16 -10.44 -0.57
CA ARG A 95 -18.01 -10.68 0.61
C ARG A 95 -18.95 -11.89 0.48
N ASP A 96 -18.74 -12.68 -0.57
CA ASP A 96 -19.54 -13.87 -0.86
C ASP A 96 -18.80 -15.11 -0.37
N PRO A 97 -19.50 -16.12 0.19
CA PRO A 97 -18.89 -17.38 0.60
C PRO A 97 -18.06 -18.04 -0.51
N PRO A 98 -16.81 -18.45 -0.25
CA PRO A 98 -15.90 -18.93 -1.29
C PRO A 98 -16.41 -20.23 -1.90
N TYR A 99 -16.21 -20.38 -3.22
CA TYR A 99 -16.54 -21.56 -4.02
C TYR A 99 -18.03 -21.90 -4.14
N ALA A 100 -18.90 -21.25 -3.36
CA ALA A 100 -20.33 -21.55 -3.30
C ALA A 100 -21.02 -21.35 -4.64
N GLN A 101 -20.71 -20.25 -5.32
CA GLN A 101 -21.29 -19.93 -6.62
C GLN A 101 -20.93 -21.00 -7.65
N GLU A 102 -19.64 -21.35 -7.78
CA GLU A 102 -19.17 -22.32 -8.76
C GLU A 102 -19.74 -23.71 -8.52
N ILE A 103 -19.83 -24.13 -7.26
CA ILE A 103 -20.42 -25.41 -6.86
C ILE A 103 -21.91 -25.46 -7.21
N LEU A 104 -22.68 -24.43 -6.84
CA LEU A 104 -24.12 -24.39 -7.11
C LEU A 104 -24.44 -24.24 -8.61
N GLU A 105 -23.59 -23.55 -9.36
CA GLU A 105 -23.68 -23.51 -10.83
C GLU A 105 -23.43 -24.88 -11.45
N ALA A 106 -22.46 -25.66 -10.95
CA ALA A 106 -22.23 -27.03 -11.40
C ALA A 106 -23.41 -27.95 -11.05
N LEU A 107 -23.97 -27.82 -9.84
CA LEU A 107 -25.16 -28.56 -9.40
C LEU A 107 -26.37 -28.26 -10.28
N THR A 108 -26.57 -27.01 -10.67
CA THR A 108 -27.68 -26.58 -11.54
C THR A 108 -27.69 -27.34 -12.87
N GLU A 109 -26.51 -27.61 -13.44
CA GLU A 109 -26.43 -28.35 -14.70
C GLU A 109 -26.63 -29.85 -14.49
N GLU A 110 -25.93 -30.44 -13.53
CA GLU A 110 -25.88 -31.89 -13.39
C GLU A 110 -27.14 -32.44 -12.72
N VAL A 111 -27.59 -31.84 -11.63
CA VAL A 111 -28.62 -32.40 -10.76
C VAL A 111 -29.97 -32.47 -11.46
N TRP A 112 -30.37 -31.36 -12.08
CA TRP A 112 -31.69 -31.27 -12.72
C TRP A 112 -31.72 -31.91 -14.10
N TRP A 113 -30.63 -31.85 -14.90
CA TRP A 113 -30.63 -32.50 -16.21
C TRP A 113 -30.52 -34.02 -16.11
N LYS A 114 -29.87 -34.55 -15.08
CA LYS A 114 -29.73 -36.00 -14.86
C LYS A 114 -30.73 -36.56 -13.83
N ASN A 115 -31.65 -35.72 -13.33
CA ASN A 115 -32.72 -36.08 -12.38
C ASN A 115 -32.22 -36.83 -11.14
N TYR A 116 -31.20 -36.30 -10.45
CA TYR A 116 -30.75 -36.89 -9.20
C TYR A 116 -31.82 -36.78 -8.11
N ASN A 117 -31.90 -37.81 -7.25
CA ASN A 117 -32.68 -37.74 -6.02
C ASN A 117 -31.96 -36.84 -5.01
N VAL A 118 -32.63 -35.78 -4.54
CA VAL A 118 -32.02 -34.77 -3.69
C VAL A 118 -32.79 -34.56 -2.38
N PHE A 119 -32.07 -34.12 -1.35
CA PHE A 119 -32.63 -33.82 -0.03
C PHE A 119 -31.98 -32.56 0.57
N PRO A 120 -32.70 -31.76 1.37
CA PRO A 120 -34.15 -31.72 1.48
C PRO A 120 -34.74 -31.03 0.25
N GLN A 121 -35.74 -31.66 -0.35
CA GLN A 121 -36.50 -31.09 -1.46
C GLN A 121 -37.90 -30.71 -0.98
N GLN A 122 -38.25 -29.44 -1.13
CA GLN A 122 -39.60 -28.94 -0.88
C GLN A 122 -40.19 -28.42 -2.19
N ASN A 123 -41.24 -29.08 -2.68
CA ASN A 123 -41.84 -28.79 -4.00
C ASN A 123 -40.79 -28.89 -5.14
N LYS A 124 -40.52 -27.76 -5.79
CA LYS A 124 -39.52 -27.61 -6.86
C LYS A 124 -38.27 -26.87 -6.39
N THR A 125 -38.07 -26.77 -5.09
CA THR A 125 -36.92 -26.12 -4.48
C THR A 125 -36.08 -27.17 -3.77
N TRP A 126 -34.78 -27.20 -4.05
CA TRP A 126 -33.81 -28.00 -3.35
C TRP A 126 -32.87 -27.08 -2.57
N ASN A 127 -32.56 -27.44 -1.32
CA ASN A 127 -31.68 -26.67 -0.47
C ASN A 127 -30.35 -27.42 -0.24
N PRO A 128 -29.39 -27.34 -1.17
CA PRO A 128 -28.11 -28.03 -1.01
C PRO A 128 -27.28 -27.45 0.14
N LEU A 129 -26.50 -28.32 0.79
CA LEU A 129 -25.54 -27.94 1.83
C LEU A 129 -24.10 -28.02 1.33
N ILE A 130 -23.30 -26.99 1.57
CA ILE A 130 -21.86 -26.99 1.28
C ILE A 130 -21.12 -26.76 2.59
N ILE A 131 -20.26 -27.70 2.96
CA ILE A 131 -19.44 -27.65 4.16
C ILE A 131 -18.00 -27.47 3.74
N LEU A 132 -17.39 -26.38 4.21
CA LEU A 132 -15.98 -26.07 4.01
C LEU A 132 -15.25 -26.37 5.32
N HIS A 133 -14.24 -27.22 5.26
CA HIS A 133 -13.58 -27.80 6.42
C HIS A 133 -12.08 -27.52 6.41
N TRP A 134 -11.63 -26.73 7.38
CA TRP A 134 -10.22 -26.53 7.67
C TRP A 134 -9.78 -27.52 8.75
N PRO A 135 -8.94 -28.53 8.42
CA PRO A 135 -8.44 -29.47 9.41
C PRO A 135 -7.58 -28.76 10.46
N SER A 136 -7.29 -29.46 11.56
CA SER A 136 -6.49 -28.93 12.68
C SER A 136 -5.17 -28.30 12.26
N SER A 137 -4.49 -28.87 11.26
CA SER A 137 -3.23 -28.34 10.71
C SER A 137 -3.33 -26.91 10.16
N LEU A 138 -4.52 -26.48 9.73
CA LEU A 138 -4.80 -25.12 9.29
C LEU A 138 -5.54 -24.32 10.36
N ALA A 139 -6.54 -24.93 11.01
CA ALA A 139 -7.39 -24.27 12.01
C ALA A 139 -6.60 -23.71 13.21
N PHE A 140 -5.59 -24.43 13.69
CA PHE A 140 -4.73 -24.00 14.80
C PHE A 140 -3.93 -22.72 14.49
N ARG A 141 -3.62 -22.47 13.21
CA ARG A 141 -2.84 -21.29 12.80
C ARG A 141 -3.70 -20.10 12.43
N SER A 142 -5.03 -20.22 12.60
CA SER A 142 -5.97 -19.20 12.16
C SER A 142 -6.24 -18.16 13.24
N ALA A 143 -6.66 -16.97 12.80
CA ALA A 143 -7.19 -15.95 13.70
C ALA A 143 -8.42 -16.44 14.51
N PHE A 144 -9.02 -17.57 14.09
CA PHE A 144 -10.19 -18.22 14.69
C PHE A 144 -9.86 -19.56 15.36
N SER A 145 -8.81 -19.57 16.18
CA SER A 145 -8.31 -20.79 16.81
C SER A 145 -9.36 -21.48 17.71
N PRO A 146 -9.58 -22.80 17.57
CA PRO A 146 -10.40 -23.59 18.49
C PRO A 146 -10.00 -23.47 19.98
N PRO A 147 -10.95 -23.33 20.93
CA PRO A 147 -10.66 -23.17 22.36
C PRO A 147 -10.09 -24.47 22.99
N GLY A 148 -9.33 -24.35 24.09
CA GLY A 148 -8.87 -25.47 24.92
C GLY A 148 -7.49 -26.05 24.60
N LEU A 149 -6.71 -25.36 23.76
CA LEU A 149 -5.27 -25.53 23.70
C LEU A 149 -4.66 -24.47 24.62
N ALA A 150 -3.75 -24.86 25.51
CA ALA A 150 -2.89 -23.89 26.16
C ALA A 150 -2.08 -23.22 25.04
N LEU A 151 -2.46 -22.01 24.65
CA LEU A 151 -1.53 -21.12 23.98
C LEU A 151 -0.34 -21.04 24.93
N SER A 152 0.85 -21.53 24.54
CA SER A 152 2.02 -21.02 25.24
C SER A 152 1.96 -19.52 25.02
N SER A 153 2.07 -18.76 26.09
CA SER A 153 1.97 -17.29 26.12
C SER A 153 3.10 -16.59 25.34
N THR A 154 3.68 -17.28 24.35
CA THR A 154 4.80 -16.90 23.50
C THR A 154 4.42 -16.87 22.01
N GLU A 155 3.18 -17.18 21.60
CA GLU A 155 2.84 -17.21 20.16
C GLU A 155 1.72 -16.25 19.70
N PHE A 156 0.89 -15.68 20.58
CA PHE A 156 -0.17 -14.75 20.13
C PHE A 156 -0.50 -13.69 21.17
N ALA A 157 0.13 -12.52 21.06
CA ALA A 157 -0.37 -11.29 21.64
C ALA A 157 -0.24 -10.17 20.59
N THR A 158 -1.03 -10.23 19.52
CA THR A 158 -1.31 -9.08 18.67
C THR A 158 -2.74 -8.61 18.93
N GLY A 159 -2.85 -7.39 19.44
CA GLY A 159 -3.99 -6.50 19.21
C GLY A 159 -5.11 -6.52 20.25
N GLU A 160 -5.05 -5.62 21.22
CA GLU A 160 -6.26 -4.92 21.67
C GLU A 160 -6.38 -3.61 20.86
N GLU A 161 -7.33 -3.58 19.92
CA GLU A 161 -8.02 -2.36 19.55
C GLU A 161 -9.03 -2.02 20.65
N VAL A 162 -8.88 -0.86 21.26
CA VAL A 162 -9.94 -0.22 22.06
C VAL A 162 -10.72 0.73 21.14
N ASP A 163 -12.00 0.42 20.95
CA ASP A 163 -13.03 1.34 20.48
C ASP A 163 -13.09 2.59 21.37
N LEU A 164 -12.80 3.77 20.81
CA LEU A 164 -13.11 5.07 21.41
C LEU A 164 -13.95 5.91 20.44
N ALA A 165 -15.26 5.95 20.69
CA ALA A 165 -16.08 7.11 20.32
C ALA A 165 -15.75 8.29 21.28
N PRO A 166 -15.92 9.56 20.84
CA PRO A 166 -15.01 10.63 21.22
C PRO A 166 -15.48 11.43 22.44
N HIS A 167 -14.75 11.33 23.55
CA HIS A 167 -14.80 12.33 24.62
C HIS A 167 -13.39 12.88 24.93
N SER A 168 -13.06 13.94 24.17
CA SER A 168 -12.39 15.17 24.61
C SER A 168 -11.65 15.15 25.96
N TRP A 169 -10.32 15.01 25.93
CA TRP A 169 -9.41 15.16 27.08
C TRP A 169 -8.74 16.55 27.12
N LEU A 170 -9.50 17.62 26.90
CA LEU A 170 -9.03 18.98 27.18
C LEU A 170 -10.09 19.74 27.96
N GLU A 171 -10.21 19.43 29.24
CA GLU A 171 -10.62 20.40 30.26
C GLU A 171 -10.10 19.96 31.63
N ARG A 172 -9.03 20.64 32.08
CA ARG A 172 -8.67 20.72 33.49
C ARG A 172 -9.78 21.45 34.22
N PHE A 173 -10.27 20.93 35.33
CA PHE A 173 -10.63 21.74 36.49
C PHE A 173 -10.42 20.96 37.79
N ASP A 174 -9.83 21.64 38.75
CA ASP A 174 -9.56 21.22 40.12
C ASP A 174 -10.85 20.78 40.83
N GLN A 175 -10.82 19.65 41.55
CA GLN A 175 -11.52 19.50 42.83
C GLN A 175 -11.15 18.18 43.54
N GLU A 176 -10.74 18.32 44.80
CA GLU A 176 -10.62 17.26 45.79
C GLU A 176 -12.00 16.60 46.03
N GLU A 177 -12.09 15.27 45.96
CA GLU A 177 -12.87 14.45 46.91
C GLU A 177 -12.66 12.94 46.68
N SER A 178 -12.56 12.22 47.79
CA SER A 178 -12.40 10.78 47.98
C SER A 178 -13.50 9.91 47.34
N VAL A 179 -13.21 8.65 46.96
CA VAL A 179 -14.00 7.42 47.28
C VAL A 179 -13.42 6.16 46.59
N GLN A 180 -13.09 5.17 47.43
CA GLN A 180 -13.12 3.69 47.38
C GLN A 180 -12.66 2.86 46.16
N GLU A 181 -11.79 1.90 46.51
CA GLU A 181 -11.33 0.70 45.77
C GLU A 181 -12.48 -0.28 45.48
N GLU A 182 -12.51 -0.82 44.26
CA GLU A 182 -12.96 -2.20 43.99
C GLU A 182 -11.93 -2.87 43.06
N GLU A 183 -11.26 -3.89 43.59
CA GLU A 183 -10.43 -4.85 42.84
C GLU A 183 -11.36 -5.83 42.10
N GLU A 184 -11.17 -6.02 40.79
CA GLU A 184 -11.67 -7.21 40.08
C GLU A 184 -10.50 -8.18 39.84
N GLU A 185 -10.53 -9.31 40.54
CA GLU A 185 -9.71 -10.49 40.28
C GLU A 185 -10.05 -11.07 38.89
N VAL A 186 -9.07 -11.11 37.98
CA VAL A 186 -9.16 -11.93 36.76
C VAL A 186 -8.88 -13.39 37.12
N VAL A 187 -9.95 -14.16 37.30
CA VAL A 187 -9.93 -15.63 37.38
C VAL A 187 -9.63 -16.20 35.98
N VAL A 188 -8.43 -16.76 35.78
CA VAL A 188 -8.13 -17.58 34.60
C VAL A 188 -8.65 -18.99 34.87
N GLU A 189 -9.80 -19.32 34.31
CA GLU A 189 -10.54 -20.55 34.59
C GLU A 189 -10.10 -21.70 33.62
N GLU A 190 -9.73 -22.86 34.17
CA GLU A 190 -9.18 -24.07 33.52
C GLU A 190 -10.17 -24.83 32.58
N GLU A 191 -10.95 -24.11 31.78
CA GLU A 191 -12.33 -24.53 31.45
C GLU A 191 -12.57 -25.40 30.20
N TRP A 192 -11.58 -25.60 29.33
CA TRP A 192 -11.74 -26.30 28.02
C TRP A 192 -10.86 -27.56 27.85
N THR A 193 -10.30 -28.08 28.95
CA THR A 193 -9.34 -29.21 28.99
C THR A 193 -9.93 -30.57 28.58
N HIS A 194 -11.26 -30.70 28.52
CA HIS A 194 -11.97 -31.97 28.27
C HIS A 194 -12.23 -32.29 26.79
N VAL A 195 -11.97 -31.34 25.87
CA VAL A 195 -12.17 -31.53 24.42
C VAL A 195 -10.83 -31.94 23.77
N SER A 196 -10.87 -32.84 22.78
CA SER A 196 -9.68 -33.36 22.07
C SER A 196 -8.80 -32.25 21.50
N PRO A 197 -7.45 -32.31 21.54
CA PRO A 197 -6.57 -31.29 20.96
C PRO A 197 -6.67 -31.20 19.42
N ASP A 198 -7.13 -32.26 18.75
CA ASP A 198 -7.27 -32.31 17.29
C ASP A 198 -8.62 -31.74 16.86
N ARG A 199 -8.69 -30.40 16.85
CA ARG A 199 -9.90 -29.60 16.56
C ARG A 199 -9.82 -28.93 15.21
N SER A 200 -10.92 -28.91 14.50
CA SER A 200 -11.02 -28.32 13.16
C SER A 200 -12.09 -27.22 13.09
N LEU A 201 -12.11 -26.44 12.01
CA LEU A 201 -13.10 -25.40 11.78
C LEU A 201 -14.01 -25.74 10.60
N LEU A 202 -15.30 -25.44 10.72
CA LEU A 202 -16.29 -25.63 9.67
C LEU A 202 -16.99 -24.32 9.31
N MET A 203 -17.07 -24.01 8.03
CA MET A 203 -18.04 -23.06 7.50
C MET A 203 -19.16 -23.84 6.81
N ILE A 204 -20.40 -23.38 7.02
CA ILE A 204 -21.58 -24.00 6.43
C ILE A 204 -22.31 -23.00 5.56
N ILE A 205 -22.52 -23.38 4.31
CA ILE A 205 -23.22 -22.60 3.31
C ILE A 205 -24.46 -23.37 2.89
N LYS A 206 -25.59 -22.67 2.89
CA LYS A 206 -26.87 -23.20 2.45
C LYS A 206 -27.26 -22.55 1.13
N GLY A 207 -27.46 -23.39 0.12
CA GLY A 207 -28.08 -22.98 -1.13
C GLY A 207 -29.60 -23.13 -1.07
N THR A 208 -30.29 -22.38 -1.91
CA THR A 208 -31.71 -22.52 -2.23
C THR A 208 -31.83 -22.47 -3.74
N MET A 209 -32.15 -23.60 -4.35
CA MET A 209 -32.14 -23.75 -5.79
C MET A 209 -33.55 -24.08 -6.28
N GLN A 210 -34.13 -23.20 -7.09
CA GLN A 210 -35.48 -23.34 -7.61
C GLN A 210 -35.46 -23.87 -9.05
N HIS A 211 -36.04 -25.05 -9.21
CA HIS A 211 -36.23 -25.69 -10.50
C HIS A 211 -37.50 -25.17 -11.18
N SER A 212 -37.35 -24.59 -12.38
CA SER A 212 -38.47 -24.25 -13.26
C SER A 212 -38.16 -24.67 -14.69
N ARG A 213 -39.21 -24.90 -15.49
CA ARG A 213 -39.06 -25.29 -16.91
C ARG A 213 -38.46 -24.19 -17.80
N ILE A 214 -38.37 -22.95 -17.31
CA ILE A 214 -37.98 -21.77 -18.09
C ILE A 214 -36.63 -21.24 -17.61
N SER A 215 -36.45 -21.06 -16.31
CA SER A 215 -35.20 -20.58 -15.73
C SER A 215 -34.85 -21.31 -14.46
N HIS A 216 -33.57 -21.60 -14.28
CA HIS A 216 -33.03 -22.04 -13.01
C HIS A 216 -32.48 -20.82 -12.27
N LYS A 217 -32.89 -20.67 -11.02
CA LYS A 217 -32.45 -19.59 -10.14
C LYS A 217 -32.01 -20.20 -8.82
N GLY A 218 -31.04 -19.58 -8.17
CA GLY A 218 -30.70 -19.95 -6.82
C GLY A 218 -30.16 -18.78 -6.02
N LEU A 219 -30.20 -18.96 -4.71
CA LEU A 219 -29.66 -18.07 -3.70
C LEU A 219 -28.72 -18.90 -2.84
N PHE A 220 -27.71 -18.28 -2.26
CA PHE A 220 -26.91 -18.93 -1.24
C PHE A 220 -26.48 -17.95 -0.17
N HIS A 221 -26.35 -18.48 1.04
CA HIS A 221 -26.00 -17.73 2.23
C HIS A 221 -25.28 -18.66 3.21
N MET A 222 -24.56 -18.07 4.14
CA MET A 222 -24.03 -18.80 5.29
C MET A 222 -25.20 -19.17 6.23
N VAL A 223 -25.12 -20.33 6.88
CA VAL A 223 -26.12 -20.74 7.87
C VAL A 223 -26.17 -19.73 9.02
N HIS A 224 -27.37 -19.38 9.52
CA HIS A 224 -27.49 -18.37 10.56
C HIS A 224 -26.80 -18.81 11.86
N PRO A 225 -26.14 -17.88 12.56
CA PRO A 225 -25.55 -18.04 13.87
C PRO A 225 -26.27 -18.96 14.87
N GLN A 226 -27.59 -18.85 14.96
CA GLN A 226 -28.43 -19.63 15.89
C GLN A 226 -28.34 -21.15 15.67
N PHE A 227 -27.90 -21.59 14.50
CA PHE A 227 -27.75 -23.00 14.14
C PHE A 227 -26.33 -23.52 14.27
N LEU A 228 -25.37 -22.66 14.63
CA LEU A 228 -24.02 -23.08 15.01
C LEU A 228 -23.99 -23.70 16.43
N GLY A 229 -25.12 -23.68 17.15
CA GLY A 229 -25.24 -24.20 18.51
C GLY A 229 -24.96 -23.13 19.56
N ASP A 230 -25.20 -23.45 20.83
CA ASP A 230 -24.93 -22.52 21.92
C ASP A 230 -23.43 -22.57 22.26
N PRO A 231 -22.67 -21.48 22.05
CA PRO A 231 -21.24 -21.46 22.32
C PRO A 231 -20.89 -21.69 23.79
N SER A 232 -21.86 -21.53 24.71
CA SER A 232 -21.67 -21.80 26.14
C SER A 232 -21.72 -23.30 26.49
N LEU A 233 -22.35 -24.11 25.63
CA LEU A 233 -22.43 -25.56 25.82
C LEU A 233 -21.14 -26.21 25.30
N ARG A 234 -20.45 -26.95 26.17
CA ARG A 234 -19.15 -27.57 25.83
C ARG A 234 -19.26 -29.00 25.32
N ASP A 235 -20.37 -29.67 25.64
CA ASP A 235 -20.62 -31.04 25.19
C ASP A 235 -20.79 -31.07 23.66
N PRO A 236 -20.01 -31.91 22.95
CA PRO A 236 -20.08 -31.94 21.50
C PRO A 236 -21.43 -32.48 21.02
N ILE A 237 -22.10 -31.75 20.14
CA ILE A 237 -23.31 -32.24 19.47
C ILE A 237 -22.88 -33.34 18.49
N PRO A 238 -23.51 -34.52 18.52
CA PRO A 238 -23.30 -35.52 17.48
C PRO A 238 -23.61 -34.94 16.09
N TYR A 239 -22.66 -35.01 15.15
CA TYR A 239 -22.84 -34.42 13.81
C TYR A 239 -24.15 -34.83 13.09
N PRO A 240 -24.72 -36.05 13.26
CA PRO A 240 -25.99 -36.40 12.62
C PRO A 240 -27.14 -35.50 13.11
N GLN A 241 -27.24 -35.32 14.42
CA GLN A 241 -28.30 -34.52 15.05
C GLN A 241 -28.21 -33.05 14.63
N TRP A 242 -26.99 -32.55 14.52
CA TRP A 242 -26.72 -31.20 14.06
C TRP A 242 -27.05 -31.00 12.58
N LEU A 243 -26.68 -31.95 11.71
CA LEU A 243 -27.03 -31.91 10.28
C LEU A 243 -28.54 -31.96 10.05
N ASP A 244 -29.27 -32.75 10.84
CA ASP A 244 -30.74 -32.84 10.75
C ASP A 244 -31.40 -31.47 10.97
N LYS A 245 -30.89 -30.73 11.96
CA LYS A 245 -31.35 -29.38 12.29
C LYS A 245 -31.08 -28.41 11.13
N ILE A 246 -29.83 -28.33 10.68
CA ILE A 246 -29.42 -27.38 9.63
C ILE A 246 -30.03 -27.69 8.27
N ALA A 247 -30.17 -28.97 7.91
CA ALA A 247 -30.72 -29.34 6.61
C ALA A 247 -32.16 -28.84 6.46
N VAL A 248 -32.99 -29.05 7.48
CA VAL A 248 -34.45 -28.83 7.41
C VAL A 248 -34.86 -27.37 7.62
N GLU A 249 -34.22 -26.64 8.53
CA GLU A 249 -34.64 -25.28 8.93
C GLU A 249 -34.35 -24.23 7.83
N HIS A 250 -35.27 -23.31 7.59
CA HIS A 250 -35.11 -22.26 6.58
C HIS A 250 -34.78 -20.93 7.27
N ASP A 251 -33.58 -20.41 7.06
CA ASP A 251 -33.24 -19.03 7.41
C ASP A 251 -33.53 -18.10 6.25
N GLN A 252 -33.98 -16.89 6.56
CA GLN A 252 -34.03 -15.78 5.61
C GLN A 252 -33.38 -14.50 6.14
N ASP A 253 -33.02 -14.46 7.43
CA ASP A 253 -32.53 -13.25 8.04
C ASP A 253 -30.99 -13.23 8.06
N PRO A 254 -30.35 -12.12 7.65
CA PRO A 254 -28.91 -11.96 7.76
C PRO A 254 -28.48 -11.92 9.23
N SER A 255 -27.27 -12.41 9.49
CA SER A 255 -26.65 -12.31 10.82
C SER A 255 -26.63 -10.86 11.30
N THR A 256 -27.09 -10.63 12.53
CA THR A 256 -26.98 -9.34 13.21
C THR A 256 -25.72 -9.23 14.07
N HIS A 257 -24.87 -10.28 14.11
CA HIS A 257 -23.67 -10.29 14.95
C HIS A 257 -22.56 -9.43 14.34
N GLU A 258 -21.96 -8.59 15.18
CA GLU A 258 -20.86 -7.69 14.80
C GLU A 258 -19.49 -8.35 14.90
N LYS A 259 -19.34 -9.34 15.78
CA LYS A 259 -18.10 -10.10 15.97
C LYS A 259 -18.29 -11.54 15.54
N HIS A 260 -17.25 -12.12 14.97
CA HIS A 260 -17.22 -13.56 14.73
C HIS A 260 -17.21 -14.32 16.06
N PHE A 261 -17.75 -15.53 16.04
CA PHE A 261 -17.77 -16.49 17.14
C PHE A 261 -17.73 -17.92 16.61
N LEU A 262 -17.29 -18.85 17.46
CA LEU A 262 -17.31 -20.30 17.26
C LEU A 262 -18.56 -20.86 17.92
N GLY A 263 -19.32 -21.70 17.22
CA GLY A 263 -20.48 -22.37 17.79
C GLY A 263 -20.11 -23.58 18.65
N GLN A 264 -21.14 -24.31 19.08
CA GLN A 264 -21.01 -25.50 19.91
C GLN A 264 -20.12 -26.56 19.23
N PRO A 265 -19.21 -27.24 19.97
CA PRO A 265 -18.39 -28.31 19.40
C PRO A 265 -19.21 -29.40 18.72
N LEU A 266 -18.73 -29.93 17.60
CA LEU A 266 -19.38 -30.99 16.83
C LEU A 266 -18.52 -32.25 16.84
N GLY A 267 -19.11 -33.36 17.28
CA GLY A 267 -18.46 -34.67 17.24
C GLY A 267 -18.54 -35.27 15.82
N LEU A 268 -17.41 -35.29 15.11
CA LEU A 268 -17.29 -35.87 13.78
C LEU A 268 -17.21 -37.42 13.81
N PRO A 269 -17.50 -38.13 12.69
CA PRO A 269 -17.56 -39.59 12.65
C PRO A 269 -16.29 -40.33 13.08
N ASN A 270 -15.15 -39.65 13.11
CA ASN A 270 -13.83 -40.18 13.40
C ASN A 270 -13.33 -39.87 14.83
N GLY A 271 -14.18 -39.28 15.66
CA GLY A 271 -13.82 -38.86 17.01
C GLY A 271 -13.10 -37.51 17.06
N HIS A 272 -12.87 -36.86 15.91
CA HIS A 272 -12.41 -35.47 15.92
C HIS A 272 -13.56 -34.54 16.30
N VAL A 273 -13.17 -33.36 16.79
CA VAL A 273 -14.10 -32.30 17.13
C VAL A 273 -13.93 -31.18 16.11
N ALA A 274 -15.04 -30.62 15.65
CA ALA A 274 -15.02 -29.47 14.77
C ALA A 274 -15.88 -28.36 15.33
N LEU A 275 -15.44 -27.11 15.21
CA LEU A 275 -16.22 -25.96 15.63
C LEU A 275 -16.77 -25.24 14.41
N PRO A 276 -18.09 -25.03 14.33
CA PRO A 276 -18.70 -24.25 13.28
C PRO A 276 -18.36 -22.76 13.49
N ALA A 277 -17.79 -22.12 12.49
CA ALA A 277 -17.42 -20.70 12.50
C ALA A 277 -18.49 -19.85 11.81
N SER A 278 -18.60 -18.59 12.23
CA SER A 278 -19.50 -17.56 11.66
C SER A 278 -18.86 -16.73 10.54
N GLY A 279 -17.69 -17.14 10.05
CA GLY A 279 -17.02 -16.61 8.86
C GLY A 279 -16.21 -17.70 8.14
N TRP A 280 -15.36 -17.31 7.20
CA TRP A 280 -14.37 -18.21 6.58
C TRP A 280 -12.95 -17.71 6.77
N LEU A 281 -11.99 -18.59 6.49
CA LEU A 281 -10.58 -18.24 6.52
C LEU A 281 -10.09 -17.83 5.14
N THR A 282 -9.25 -16.80 5.05
CA THR A 282 -8.49 -16.46 3.83
C THR A 282 -7.34 -17.45 3.61
N ASN A 283 -6.63 -17.34 2.51
CA ASN A 283 -5.38 -18.08 2.29
C ASN A 283 -4.27 -17.72 3.30
N THR A 284 -4.36 -16.57 3.97
CA THR A 284 -3.52 -16.17 5.11
C THR A 284 -4.04 -16.67 6.45
N LEU A 285 -5.17 -17.40 6.47
CA LEU A 285 -5.86 -17.89 7.66
C LEU A 285 -6.45 -16.80 8.57
N ASP A 286 -6.63 -15.60 8.03
CA ASP A 286 -7.40 -14.53 8.68
C ASP A 286 -8.89 -14.79 8.53
N THR A 287 -9.70 -14.30 9.48
CA THR A 287 -11.15 -14.35 9.33
C THR A 287 -11.68 -13.31 8.38
N TRP A 288 -12.60 -13.75 7.53
CA TRP A 288 -13.23 -12.93 6.54
C TRP A 288 -14.73 -13.27 6.39
N PRO A 289 -15.59 -12.28 6.08
CA PRO A 289 -15.35 -10.82 6.12
C PRO A 289 -15.01 -10.32 7.54
N ILE A 290 -14.81 -9.01 7.74
CA ILE A 290 -14.45 -8.46 9.06
C ILE A 290 -15.54 -8.74 10.11
N ALA A 291 -16.81 -8.69 9.70
CA ALA A 291 -17.95 -8.98 10.56
C ALA A 291 -18.93 -9.96 9.88
N PRO A 292 -19.55 -10.90 10.62
CA PRO A 292 -20.55 -11.82 10.05
C PRO A 292 -21.72 -11.12 9.34
N LYS A 293 -22.12 -9.92 9.81
CA LYS A 293 -23.17 -9.10 9.19
C LYS A 293 -22.83 -8.63 7.77
N ASP A 294 -21.56 -8.59 7.39
CA ASP A 294 -21.11 -8.18 6.07
C ASP A 294 -21.22 -9.29 5.02
N ILE A 295 -21.50 -10.53 5.44
CA ILE A 295 -21.67 -11.68 4.54
C ILE A 295 -22.92 -11.45 3.70
N ARG A 296 -22.73 -11.39 2.37
CA ARG A 296 -23.82 -11.11 1.45
C ARG A 296 -24.61 -12.37 1.12
N HIS A 297 -25.91 -12.18 0.94
CA HIS A 297 -26.77 -13.15 0.29
C HIS A 297 -26.57 -13.02 -1.21
N ALA A 298 -25.80 -13.94 -1.79
CA ALA A 298 -25.50 -13.90 -3.20
C ALA A 298 -26.58 -14.64 -4.01
N LYS A 299 -26.85 -14.12 -5.21
CA LYS A 299 -27.83 -14.70 -6.14
C LYS A 299 -27.10 -15.33 -7.31
N LEU A 300 -27.45 -16.57 -7.63
CA LEU A 300 -27.01 -17.19 -8.89
C LEU A 300 -27.68 -16.48 -10.06
N MET A 301 -26.90 -16.20 -11.10
CA MET A 301 -27.42 -15.64 -12.34
C MET A 301 -28.51 -16.56 -12.90
N ALA A 302 -29.68 -16.00 -13.19
CA ALA A 302 -30.80 -16.77 -13.70
C ALA A 302 -30.43 -17.37 -15.07
N ARG A 303 -30.38 -18.69 -15.15
CA ARG A 303 -30.00 -19.39 -16.37
C ARG A 303 -31.23 -19.84 -17.12
N ASP A 304 -31.38 -19.37 -18.36
CA ASP A 304 -32.50 -19.73 -19.23
C ASP A 304 -32.30 -21.15 -19.78
N VAL A 305 -33.11 -22.07 -19.27
CA VAL A 305 -33.16 -23.48 -19.67
C VAL A 305 -34.23 -23.70 -20.74
N GLY A 306 -35.21 -22.80 -20.84
CA GLY A 306 -36.30 -22.85 -21.82
C GLY A 306 -35.85 -22.47 -23.23
N SER A 307 -34.79 -21.66 -23.35
CA SER A 307 -34.23 -21.19 -24.62
C SER A 307 -33.80 -22.32 -25.56
N ARG A 308 -33.41 -23.52 -25.06
CA ARG A 308 -33.03 -24.64 -25.94
C ARG A 308 -34.25 -25.26 -26.63
N ALA A 309 -35.35 -25.43 -25.90
CA ALA A 309 -36.61 -25.91 -26.45
C ALA A 309 -37.27 -24.85 -27.35
N ILE A 310 -37.20 -23.56 -26.98
CA ILE A 310 -37.73 -22.46 -27.78
C ILE A 310 -36.84 -22.18 -29.00
N ALA A 311 -35.53 -22.37 -28.94
CA ALA A 311 -34.62 -22.27 -30.09
C ALA A 311 -34.80 -23.43 -31.06
N GLN A 312 -35.00 -24.66 -30.56
CA GLN A 312 -35.37 -25.81 -31.39
C GLN A 312 -36.77 -25.65 -32.00
N LEU A 313 -37.73 -25.10 -31.25
CA LEU A 313 -39.05 -24.73 -31.77
C LEU A 313 -38.94 -23.59 -32.80
N ARG A 314 -38.11 -22.56 -32.57
CA ARG A 314 -37.83 -21.49 -33.55
C ARG A 314 -37.13 -22.01 -34.79
N GLN A 315 -36.24 -22.99 -34.68
CA GLN A 315 -35.65 -23.66 -35.85
C GLN A 315 -36.70 -24.48 -36.60
N ALA A 316 -37.55 -25.25 -35.90
CA ALA A 316 -38.63 -26.02 -36.53
C ALA A 316 -39.67 -25.09 -37.19
N ILE A 317 -40.07 -24.02 -36.51
CA ILE A 317 -40.96 -22.97 -37.04
C ILE A 317 -40.26 -22.22 -38.17
N GLY A 318 -38.97 -21.90 -38.07
CA GLY A 318 -38.19 -21.22 -39.09
C GLY A 318 -38.02 -22.05 -40.37
N ILE A 319 -37.84 -23.36 -40.25
CA ILE A 319 -37.84 -24.29 -41.38
C ILE A 319 -39.25 -24.36 -42.00
N SER A 320 -40.30 -24.42 -41.17
CA SER A 320 -41.69 -24.44 -41.62
C SER A 320 -42.11 -23.13 -42.31
N LEU A 321 -41.70 -21.98 -41.76
CA LEU A 321 -41.89 -20.63 -42.33
C LEU A 321 -41.02 -20.41 -43.56
N GLY A 322 -39.83 -21.01 -43.64
CA GLY A 322 -39.00 -21.01 -44.84
C GLY A 322 -39.70 -21.72 -45.99
N VAL A 323 -40.26 -22.91 -45.74
CA VAL A 323 -41.07 -23.64 -46.73
C VAL A 323 -42.34 -22.85 -47.08
N LEU A 324 -43.02 -22.26 -46.11
CA LEU A 324 -44.21 -21.44 -46.35
C LEU A 324 -43.89 -20.17 -47.14
N CYS A 325 -42.77 -19.49 -46.84
CA CYS A 325 -42.28 -18.33 -47.58
C CYS A 325 -41.89 -18.70 -49.00
N VAL A 326 -41.30 -19.87 -49.25
CA VAL A 326 -41.05 -20.38 -50.61
C VAL A 326 -42.37 -20.58 -51.36
N ILE A 327 -43.40 -21.16 -50.73
CA ILE A 327 -44.73 -21.35 -51.33
C ILE A 327 -45.44 -20.01 -51.58
N VAL A 328 -45.36 -19.07 -50.64
CA VAL A 328 -45.97 -17.74 -50.72
C VAL A 328 -45.23 -16.85 -51.70
N THR A 329 -43.90 -16.92 -51.79
CA THR A 329 -43.12 -16.20 -52.80
C THR A 329 -43.36 -16.76 -54.20
N LEU A 330 -43.48 -18.09 -54.37
CA LEU A 330 -43.90 -18.67 -55.65
C LEU A 330 -45.31 -18.17 -56.05
N SER A 331 -46.22 -18.10 -55.07
CA SER A 331 -47.59 -17.58 -55.27
C SER A 331 -47.63 -16.07 -55.55
N LEU A 332 -46.73 -15.30 -54.94
CA LEU A 332 -46.57 -13.85 -55.16
C LEU A 332 -45.90 -13.56 -56.49
N VAL A 333 -44.95 -14.36 -56.96
CA VAL A 333 -44.34 -14.24 -58.31
C VAL A 333 -45.40 -14.45 -59.39
N VAL A 334 -46.32 -15.41 -59.20
CA VAL A 334 -47.48 -15.60 -60.09
C VAL A 334 -48.44 -14.39 -60.05
N ARG A 335 -48.58 -13.73 -58.90
CA ARG A 335 -49.41 -12.54 -58.72
C ARG A 335 -48.77 -11.26 -59.28
N VAL A 336 -47.46 -11.09 -59.13
CA VAL A 336 -46.70 -9.93 -59.65
C VAL A 336 -46.59 -9.99 -61.17
N ALA A 337 -46.59 -11.18 -61.78
CA ALA A 337 -46.68 -11.34 -63.22
C ALA A 337 -48.04 -10.89 -63.83
N THR A 338 -49.07 -10.62 -63.01
CA THR A 338 -50.45 -10.41 -63.49
C THR A 338 -51.08 -9.04 -63.14
N THR A 339 -50.35 -8.07 -62.59
CA THR A 339 -50.92 -6.74 -62.26
C THR A 339 -50.10 -5.54 -62.77
N PRO A 340 -50.72 -4.57 -63.48
CA PRO A 340 -50.01 -3.44 -64.11
C PRO A 340 -49.69 -2.28 -63.15
N GLN A 341 -48.59 -1.56 -63.43
CA GLN A 341 -48.04 -0.46 -62.62
C GLN A 341 -48.55 0.94 -62.98
N ILE A 342 -48.58 1.84 -61.98
CA ILE A 342 -48.71 3.32 -62.14
C ILE A 342 -47.64 4.04 -61.28
N LYS A 343 -47.16 5.17 -61.79
CA LYS A 343 -45.94 5.97 -61.47
C LYS A 343 -45.92 6.79 -60.16
N GLN A 344 -44.67 7.14 -59.82
CA GLN A 344 -44.03 7.92 -58.73
C GLN A 344 -44.51 9.36 -58.43
N ILE A 345 -44.15 9.87 -57.23
CA ILE A 345 -43.81 11.29 -56.92
C ILE A 345 -42.60 11.33 -55.93
N PRO A 346 -41.69 12.34 -55.99
CA PRO A 346 -40.37 12.35 -55.32
C PRO A 346 -40.28 13.11 -53.97
N GLU A 347 -39.16 12.85 -53.29
CA GLU A 347 -38.70 13.30 -51.97
C GLU A 347 -38.08 14.72 -51.96
N ALA A 348 -38.17 15.44 -50.84
CA ALA A 348 -37.75 16.85 -50.69
C ALA A 348 -36.33 16.99 -50.10
N VAL A 349 -35.61 18.04 -50.53
CA VAL A 349 -34.23 18.41 -50.17
C VAL A 349 -34.18 19.33 -48.93
N PRO A 350 -33.24 19.15 -47.97
CA PRO A 350 -33.06 20.08 -46.84
C PRO A 350 -32.16 21.30 -47.17
N PRO A 351 -32.35 22.46 -46.51
CA PRO A 351 -31.61 23.70 -46.77
C PRO A 351 -30.24 23.79 -46.05
N GLN A 352 -29.32 24.58 -46.61
CA GLN A 352 -27.99 24.92 -46.04
C GLN A 352 -27.99 26.19 -45.15
N PRO A 353 -27.07 26.33 -44.18
CA PRO A 353 -26.97 27.49 -43.27
C PRO A 353 -26.19 28.72 -43.81
N GLN A 354 -26.47 29.90 -43.22
CA GLN A 354 -26.01 31.28 -43.57
C GLN A 354 -24.74 31.76 -42.79
N PRO A 355 -24.08 32.88 -43.18
CA PRO A 355 -22.72 33.24 -42.76
C PRO A 355 -22.69 34.12 -41.49
N ALA A 356 -22.37 33.53 -40.33
CA ALA A 356 -21.97 34.25 -39.11
C ALA A 356 -20.54 33.89 -38.64
N LEU A 357 -19.76 33.22 -39.50
CA LEU A 357 -18.72 32.28 -39.09
C LEU A 357 -17.27 32.83 -39.10
N SER A 358 -16.99 34.14 -39.03
CA SER A 358 -15.59 34.64 -39.01
C SER A 358 -15.26 35.72 -37.99
N LEU A 359 -16.22 36.16 -37.17
CA LEU A 359 -16.00 37.25 -36.20
C LEU A 359 -15.59 36.73 -34.81
N CYS A 360 -15.90 35.47 -34.50
CA CYS A 360 -15.47 34.82 -33.26
C CYS A 360 -14.34 33.82 -33.55
N SER A 361 -13.35 34.27 -34.32
CA SER A 361 -12.16 33.50 -34.65
C SER A 361 -10.90 34.23 -34.17
N PRO A 362 -9.79 33.50 -33.96
CA PRO A 362 -8.50 34.08 -33.54
C PRO A 362 -7.96 35.11 -34.54
N ASP A 363 -8.31 34.97 -35.82
CA ASP A 363 -7.90 35.87 -36.90
C ASP A 363 -8.58 37.24 -36.86
N TYR A 364 -9.52 37.45 -35.93
CA TYR A 364 -10.21 38.71 -35.74
C TYR A 364 -9.69 39.45 -34.50
N ASP A 365 -8.87 40.48 -34.71
CA ASP A 365 -8.19 41.22 -33.64
C ASP A 365 -9.14 41.73 -32.54
N LEU A 366 -10.31 42.23 -32.93
CA LEU A 366 -11.31 42.74 -31.97
C LEU A 366 -11.88 41.65 -31.07
N PHE A 367 -11.97 40.41 -31.54
CA PHE A 367 -12.35 39.28 -30.69
C PHE A 367 -11.23 38.93 -29.72
N MET A 368 -9.98 38.93 -30.17
CA MET A 368 -8.84 38.65 -29.31
C MET A 368 -8.63 39.74 -28.24
N GLU A 369 -8.80 41.02 -28.56
CA GLU A 369 -8.76 42.12 -27.58
C GLU A 369 -9.83 41.98 -26.50
N GLU A 370 -11.07 41.68 -26.92
CA GLU A 370 -12.17 41.47 -25.99
C GLU A 370 -11.96 40.21 -25.13
N LEU A 371 -11.46 39.12 -25.72
CA LEU A 371 -11.15 37.89 -25.02
C LEU A 371 -10.11 38.12 -23.91
N ARG A 372 -9.00 38.79 -24.22
CA ARG A 372 -7.98 39.16 -23.22
C ARG A 372 -8.58 39.98 -22.08
N CYS A 373 -9.43 40.96 -22.39
CA CYS A 373 -10.14 41.74 -21.37
C CYS A 373 -10.99 40.87 -20.44
N GLN A 374 -11.81 39.98 -21.00
CA GLN A 374 -12.70 39.13 -20.21
C GLN A 374 -11.89 38.18 -19.31
N ILE A 375 -10.78 37.60 -19.81
CA ILE A 375 -9.88 36.74 -19.03
C ILE A 375 -9.34 37.47 -17.81
N SER A 376 -8.73 38.64 -18.00
CA SER A 376 -8.20 39.45 -16.90
C SER A 376 -9.30 39.85 -15.91
N HIS A 377 -10.49 40.22 -16.41
CA HIS A 377 -11.62 40.58 -15.57
C HIS A 377 -12.07 39.41 -14.66
N PHE A 378 -12.22 38.21 -15.20
CA PHE A 378 -12.64 37.03 -14.44
C PHE A 378 -11.56 36.51 -13.47
N ALA A 379 -10.28 36.76 -13.77
CA ALA A 379 -9.16 36.37 -12.92
C ALA A 379 -9.08 37.19 -11.63
N VAL A 380 -9.20 38.52 -11.74
CA VAL A 380 -8.97 39.48 -10.64
C VAL A 380 -10.18 39.64 -9.72
N GLY A 381 -11.39 39.27 -10.18
CA GLY A 381 -12.57 39.24 -9.33
C GLY A 381 -13.02 40.61 -8.79
N THR A 382 -12.77 41.70 -9.53
CA THR A 382 -13.15 43.05 -9.07
C THR A 382 -14.67 43.25 -9.11
N LYS A 383 -15.23 43.88 -8.06
CA LYS A 383 -16.66 44.23 -7.91
C LYS A 383 -17.15 45.32 -8.89
N SER A 384 -16.44 45.58 -9.99
CA SER A 384 -16.74 46.68 -10.90
C SER A 384 -17.48 46.21 -12.14
N ASN A 385 -18.71 46.70 -12.33
CA ASN A 385 -19.64 46.32 -13.41
C ASN A 385 -19.29 46.87 -14.81
N ARG A 386 -18.07 47.37 -15.07
CA ARG A 386 -17.73 48.02 -16.35
C ARG A 386 -16.24 47.92 -16.65
N PHE A 387 -15.84 46.95 -17.47
CA PHE A 387 -14.45 46.90 -17.95
C PHE A 387 -14.28 46.34 -19.38
N CYS A 388 -15.17 45.47 -19.84
CA CYS A 388 -15.16 44.93 -21.21
C CYS A 388 -16.49 45.32 -21.91
N ARG A 389 -16.64 45.16 -23.24
CA ARG A 389 -17.73 45.76 -24.09
C ARG A 389 -19.19 45.37 -23.76
N ASP A 390 -19.47 44.91 -22.55
CA ASP A 390 -20.73 44.42 -21.97
C ASP A 390 -21.95 45.38 -22.06
N LYS A 391 -21.80 46.63 -22.50
CA LYS A 391 -22.89 47.63 -22.62
C LYS A 391 -23.11 48.19 -24.02
N GLY A 392 -22.56 47.55 -25.06
CA GLY A 392 -22.76 47.99 -26.46
C GLY A 392 -22.18 49.37 -26.80
N THR A 393 -21.22 49.85 -26.01
CA THR A 393 -20.46 51.08 -26.33
C THR A 393 -19.30 50.74 -27.26
N GLU A 394 -19.18 51.46 -28.39
CA GLU A 394 -18.13 51.23 -29.40
C GLU A 394 -16.70 51.47 -28.87
N GLU A 395 -16.54 52.26 -27.80
CA GLU A 395 -15.25 52.53 -27.15
C GLU A 395 -14.96 51.59 -25.98
N VAL A 396 -13.84 50.87 -26.08
CA VAL A 396 -13.15 50.26 -24.93
C VAL A 396 -12.64 51.42 -24.06
N ILE A 397 -13.19 51.61 -22.87
CA ILE A 397 -12.65 52.60 -21.92
C ILE A 397 -11.31 52.06 -21.44
N ARG A 398 -10.21 52.54 -22.04
CA ARG A 398 -8.83 52.31 -21.57
C ARG A 398 -8.63 53.07 -20.28
N ASP A 399 -9.02 52.48 -19.15
CA ASP A 399 -8.59 52.95 -17.84
C ASP A 399 -7.12 52.56 -17.65
N GLU A 400 -6.28 53.52 -17.27
CA GLU A 400 -4.81 53.39 -17.12
C GLU A 400 -4.42 52.19 -16.22
N TYR A 401 -5.30 51.83 -15.29
CA TYR A 401 -5.15 50.73 -14.32
C TYR A 401 -5.34 49.32 -14.89
N VAL A 402 -6.18 49.15 -15.92
CA VAL A 402 -6.37 47.85 -16.60
C VAL A 402 -5.28 47.61 -17.63
N SER A 403 -4.77 48.69 -18.24
CA SER A 403 -3.62 48.63 -19.12
C SER A 403 -2.36 48.13 -18.38
N GLU A 404 -2.15 48.55 -17.13
CA GLU A 404 -1.05 48.06 -16.27
C GLU A 404 -1.21 46.59 -15.86
N LEU A 405 -2.45 46.12 -15.64
CA LEU A 405 -2.69 44.73 -15.23
C LEU A 405 -2.64 43.73 -16.40
N MET A 406 -2.94 44.19 -17.61
CA MET A 406 -2.91 43.40 -18.84
C MET A 406 -1.49 43.21 -19.38
N THR A 407 -0.54 44.10 -19.04
CA THR A 407 0.83 44.06 -19.59
C THR A 407 1.78 43.09 -18.88
N ASP A 408 1.48 42.71 -17.63
CA ASP A 408 2.44 41.99 -16.77
C ASP A 408 2.00 40.55 -16.41
N GLN A 409 0.90 40.06 -17.00
CA GLN A 409 0.34 38.74 -16.72
C GLN A 409 0.44 37.80 -17.92
N ASN A 410 0.92 36.57 -17.68
CA ASN A 410 0.80 35.47 -18.63
C ASN A 410 -0.68 35.07 -18.73
N LEU A 411 -1.38 35.65 -19.70
CA LEU A 411 -2.81 35.42 -19.92
C LEU A 411 -3.13 33.95 -20.21
N GLN A 412 -2.16 33.14 -20.65
CA GLN A 412 -2.35 31.70 -20.80
C GLN A 412 -2.52 30.98 -19.47
N ALA A 413 -1.59 31.23 -18.55
CA ALA A 413 -1.64 30.74 -17.18
C ALA A 413 -2.96 31.12 -16.51
N VAL A 414 -3.38 32.36 -16.73
CA VAL A 414 -4.62 32.90 -16.18
C VAL A 414 -5.85 32.20 -16.78
N TYR A 415 -5.95 32.08 -18.11
CA TYR A 415 -7.08 31.40 -18.76
C TYR A 415 -7.19 29.94 -18.30
N CYS A 416 -6.07 29.20 -18.23
CA CYS A 416 -6.10 27.81 -17.80
C CYS A 416 -6.43 27.66 -16.32
N GLY A 417 -6.02 28.61 -15.47
CA GLY A 417 -6.48 28.67 -14.09
C GLY A 417 -8.00 28.89 -14.00
N LEU A 418 -8.57 29.76 -14.84
CA LEU A 418 -10.04 29.97 -14.91
C LEU A 418 -10.80 28.74 -15.38
N ARG A 419 -10.22 27.94 -16.27
CA ARG A 419 -10.81 26.69 -16.76
C ARG A 419 -10.93 25.67 -15.62
N ASP A 420 -9.86 25.51 -14.84
CA ASP A 420 -9.77 24.53 -13.76
C ASP A 420 -10.55 24.93 -12.48
N ARG A 421 -11.26 26.08 -12.48
CA ARG A 421 -12.18 26.48 -11.39
C ARG A 421 -13.40 25.55 -11.24
N GLU A 422 -13.70 24.75 -12.25
CA GLU A 422 -14.74 23.71 -12.14
C GLU A 422 -14.41 22.68 -11.05
N ASP A 423 -13.15 22.28 -10.96
CA ASP A 423 -12.65 21.30 -9.98
C ASP A 423 -12.67 21.85 -8.54
N ASP A 424 -12.72 23.19 -8.36
CA ASP A 424 -12.59 23.88 -7.06
C ASP A 424 -13.85 24.57 -6.51
N GLY A 425 -14.98 24.42 -7.20
CA GLY A 425 -16.31 24.80 -6.70
C GLY A 425 -16.66 26.28 -6.89
N ARG A 426 -15.80 27.09 -7.53
CA ARG A 426 -16.17 28.39 -8.10
C ARG A 426 -16.71 28.16 -9.51
N ILE A 427 -17.89 27.57 -9.62
CA ILE A 427 -18.57 27.40 -10.90
C ILE A 427 -19.72 28.40 -10.97
N TYR A 428 -19.91 29.02 -12.13
CA TYR A 428 -21.15 29.76 -12.38
C TYR A 428 -22.27 28.72 -12.54
N LYS A 429 -22.91 28.37 -11.43
CA LYS A 429 -23.98 27.38 -11.41
C LYS A 429 -25.31 28.07 -11.63
N ASP A 430 -25.95 27.77 -12.76
CA ASP A 430 -27.30 28.23 -13.01
C ASP A 430 -28.28 27.51 -12.07
N ILE A 431 -28.93 28.29 -11.21
CA ILE A 431 -29.86 27.82 -10.18
C ILE A 431 -31.07 27.10 -10.81
N THR A 432 -31.42 27.43 -12.06
CA THR A 432 -32.61 26.89 -12.75
C THR A 432 -32.34 25.59 -13.50
N THR A 433 -31.17 25.45 -14.12
CA THR A 433 -30.81 24.27 -14.91
C THR A 433 -29.93 23.28 -14.17
N GLN A 434 -29.40 23.67 -13.00
CA GLN A 434 -28.38 22.95 -12.21
C GLN A 434 -27.07 22.68 -12.97
N ILE A 435 -26.90 23.22 -14.17
CA ILE A 435 -25.69 23.01 -14.95
C ILE A 435 -24.73 24.19 -14.71
N SER A 436 -23.45 23.89 -14.81
CA SER A 436 -22.35 24.70 -14.34
C SER A 436 -21.32 24.80 -15.46
N ASP A 437 -20.98 26.03 -15.87
CA ASP A 437 -19.96 26.30 -16.89
C ASP A 437 -18.73 26.96 -16.21
N ASN A 438 -17.51 26.58 -16.58
CA ASN A 438 -16.30 27.23 -16.07
C ASN A 438 -16.16 28.69 -16.55
N PHE A 439 -15.36 29.45 -15.81
CA PHE A 439 -15.14 30.86 -16.07
C PHE A 439 -14.39 31.13 -17.38
N ALA A 440 -13.58 30.18 -17.87
CA ALA A 440 -12.89 30.33 -19.14
C ALA A 440 -13.87 30.25 -20.33
N THR A 441 -14.78 29.28 -20.33
CA THR A 441 -15.87 29.12 -21.29
C THR A 441 -16.79 30.35 -21.29
N ILE A 442 -17.08 30.92 -20.12
CA ILE A 442 -17.85 32.16 -20.01
C ILE A 442 -17.06 33.34 -20.58
N ALA A 443 -15.77 33.48 -20.28
CA ALA A 443 -14.93 34.54 -20.85
C ALA A 443 -14.92 34.48 -22.38
N LEU A 444 -14.77 33.27 -22.94
CA LEU A 444 -14.73 33.01 -24.37
C LEU A 444 -16.06 33.36 -25.06
N THR A 445 -17.16 32.84 -24.55
CA THR A 445 -18.50 33.05 -25.13
C THR A 445 -18.99 34.48 -24.95
N LYS A 446 -18.61 35.14 -23.85
CA LYS A 446 -18.90 36.56 -23.61
C LYS A 446 -18.11 37.48 -24.53
N ALA A 447 -16.85 37.15 -24.84
CA ALA A 447 -16.09 37.88 -25.84
C ALA A 447 -16.76 37.80 -27.23
N CYS A 448 -17.15 36.60 -27.66
CA CYS A 448 -17.89 36.42 -28.92
C CYS A 448 -19.24 37.15 -28.91
N PHE A 449 -20.00 37.06 -27.82
CA PHE A 449 -21.28 37.74 -27.66
C PHE A 449 -21.18 39.27 -27.76
N ASN A 450 -20.13 39.85 -27.18
CA ASN A 450 -19.87 41.28 -27.23
C ASN A 450 -19.45 41.72 -28.64
N VAL A 451 -18.61 40.92 -29.32
CA VAL A 451 -18.18 41.17 -30.70
C VAL A 451 -19.34 41.10 -31.69
N LEU A 452 -20.27 40.16 -31.50
CA LEU A 452 -21.47 40.01 -32.33
C LEU A 452 -22.57 41.05 -32.03
N GLY A 453 -22.36 41.94 -31.05
CA GLY A 453 -23.31 43.00 -30.72
C GLY A 453 -24.54 42.53 -29.95
N HIS A 454 -24.37 41.54 -29.06
CA HIS A 454 -25.42 40.99 -28.17
C HIS A 454 -26.64 40.39 -28.91
N PRO A 455 -26.45 39.43 -29.82
CA PRO A 455 -27.54 38.81 -30.57
C PRO A 455 -28.55 38.13 -29.63
N TYR A 456 -29.85 38.40 -29.82
CA TYR A 456 -30.90 37.94 -28.90
C TYR A 456 -31.04 36.41 -28.90
N GLU A 457 -30.65 35.74 -29.98
CA GLU A 457 -30.69 34.28 -30.11
C GLU A 457 -29.73 33.59 -29.14
N TYR A 458 -28.65 34.25 -28.74
CA TYR A 458 -27.65 33.73 -27.80
C TYR A 458 -27.80 34.32 -26.39
N ALA A 459 -28.78 35.20 -26.20
CA ALA A 459 -29.01 35.94 -24.97
C ALA A 459 -29.85 35.14 -23.96
N LYS A 460 -29.34 35.05 -22.73
CA LYS A 460 -30.06 34.56 -21.56
C LYS A 460 -30.55 35.74 -20.72
N ARG A 461 -31.85 35.76 -20.40
CA ARG A 461 -32.42 36.76 -19.49
C ARG A 461 -32.03 36.45 -18.05
N SER A 462 -31.26 37.33 -17.42
CA SER A 462 -30.96 37.25 -15.98
C SER A 462 -32.23 37.40 -15.15
N GLN A 463 -32.51 36.45 -14.25
CA GLN A 463 -33.61 36.56 -13.28
C GLN A 463 -33.22 37.35 -12.01
N GLN A 464 -31.94 37.75 -11.87
CA GLN A 464 -31.40 38.39 -10.66
C GLN A 464 -31.46 39.94 -10.65
N GLY A 465 -32.33 40.55 -11.46
CA GLY A 465 -32.69 41.97 -11.31
C GLY A 465 -31.66 43.01 -11.78
N ASP A 466 -30.48 42.61 -12.27
CA ASP A 466 -29.43 43.55 -12.72
C ASP A 466 -29.59 44.04 -14.18
N GLY A 467 -30.68 43.63 -14.87
CA GLY A 467 -31.02 44.10 -16.22
C GLY A 467 -30.02 43.75 -17.34
N GLY A 468 -28.91 43.08 -17.03
CA GLY A 468 -27.88 42.65 -17.97
C GLY A 468 -28.31 41.45 -18.82
N VAL A 469 -27.97 41.52 -20.11
CA VAL A 469 -28.11 40.40 -21.05
C VAL A 469 -26.80 39.61 -21.02
N HIS A 470 -26.85 38.32 -20.69
CA HIS A 470 -25.66 37.45 -20.65
C HIS A 470 -25.72 36.41 -21.77
N PRO A 471 -24.57 35.97 -22.31
CA PRO A 471 -24.56 34.85 -23.26
C PRO A 471 -24.99 33.54 -22.58
N ASP A 472 -25.64 32.66 -23.33
CA ASP A 472 -25.76 31.24 -22.98
C ASP A 472 -24.63 30.45 -23.66
N PRO A 473 -23.61 29.97 -22.94
CA PRO A 473 -22.47 29.28 -23.53
C PRO A 473 -22.84 28.07 -24.40
N ARG A 474 -23.96 27.40 -24.09
CA ARG A 474 -24.38 26.19 -24.81
C ARG A 474 -24.86 26.48 -26.21
N LEU A 475 -25.50 27.63 -26.42
CA LEU A 475 -25.98 28.02 -27.75
C LEU A 475 -24.80 28.32 -28.68
N PHE A 476 -23.69 28.79 -28.12
CA PHE A 476 -22.44 29.01 -28.83
C PHE A 476 -21.68 27.71 -29.14
N LEU A 477 -21.67 26.76 -28.21
CA LEU A 477 -20.81 25.57 -28.29
C LEU A 477 -21.53 24.28 -28.70
N THR A 478 -22.87 24.25 -28.69
CA THR A 478 -23.65 23.02 -28.96
C THR A 478 -24.96 23.30 -29.70
N GLY A 479 -25.43 22.34 -30.51
CA GLY A 479 -26.74 22.40 -31.18
C GLY A 479 -26.76 23.23 -32.46
N ASN A 480 -27.97 23.58 -32.94
CA ASN A 480 -28.16 24.18 -34.28
C ASN A 480 -27.67 25.64 -34.42
N LEU A 481 -27.33 26.30 -33.30
CA LEU A 481 -26.81 27.66 -33.26
C LEU A 481 -25.30 27.71 -32.97
N SER A 482 -24.62 26.55 -32.94
CA SER A 482 -23.19 26.49 -32.63
C SER A 482 -22.33 27.29 -33.61
N VAL A 483 -21.33 28.00 -33.09
CA VAL A 483 -20.34 28.72 -33.88
C VAL A 483 -19.09 27.85 -34.00
N GLN A 484 -18.89 27.21 -35.16
CA GLN A 484 -17.81 26.23 -35.34
C GLN A 484 -16.42 26.79 -35.02
N GLN A 485 -16.12 28.02 -35.45
CA GLN A 485 -14.82 28.64 -35.19
C GLN A 485 -14.56 28.83 -33.69
N LEU A 486 -15.60 29.14 -32.93
CA LEU A 486 -15.50 29.30 -31.48
C LEU A 486 -15.32 27.96 -30.78
N ILE A 487 -15.95 26.89 -31.29
CA ILE A 487 -15.73 25.51 -30.82
C ILE A 487 -14.28 25.11 -31.11
N ASP A 488 -13.79 25.34 -32.33
CA ASP A 488 -12.41 25.02 -32.68
C ASP A 488 -11.41 25.76 -31.79
N VAL A 489 -11.67 27.04 -31.46
CA VAL A 489 -10.91 27.80 -30.46
C VAL A 489 -10.99 27.15 -29.09
N HIS A 490 -12.20 26.87 -28.60
CA HIS A 490 -12.44 26.29 -27.29
C HIS A 490 -11.70 24.96 -27.12
N ASP A 491 -11.87 24.02 -28.04
CA ASP A 491 -11.25 22.69 -28.01
C ASP A 491 -9.72 22.78 -28.08
N THR A 492 -9.19 23.71 -28.88
CA THR A 492 -7.74 23.95 -28.95
C THR A 492 -7.20 24.53 -27.64
N LEU A 493 -7.90 25.50 -27.05
CA LEU A 493 -7.53 26.08 -25.76
C LEU A 493 -7.56 25.02 -24.65
N ASP A 494 -8.54 24.12 -24.67
CA ASP A 494 -8.67 23.02 -23.69
C ASP A 494 -7.49 22.06 -23.74
N VAL A 495 -7.14 21.53 -24.92
CA VAL A 495 -6.02 20.58 -25.06
C VAL A 495 -4.71 21.18 -24.57
N VAL A 496 -4.48 22.46 -24.83
CA VAL A 496 -3.26 23.13 -24.39
C VAL A 496 -3.31 23.49 -22.91
N CYS A 497 -4.46 23.83 -22.34
CA CYS A 497 -4.59 24.00 -20.90
C CYS A 497 -4.30 22.70 -20.14
N ASP A 498 -4.68 21.54 -20.68
CA ASP A 498 -4.27 20.24 -20.13
C ASP A 498 -2.75 20.09 -20.15
N SER A 499 -2.09 20.50 -21.25
CA SER A 499 -0.62 20.46 -21.33
C SER A 499 0.07 21.42 -20.36
N LEU A 500 -0.42 22.67 -20.24
CA LEU A 500 0.11 23.66 -19.30
C LEU A 500 -0.10 23.20 -17.85
N LYS A 501 -1.27 22.64 -17.53
CA LYS A 501 -1.56 22.02 -16.22
C LYS A 501 -0.55 20.91 -15.92
N GLU A 502 -0.39 19.94 -16.82
CA GLU A 502 0.53 18.80 -16.63
C GLU A 502 1.98 19.28 -16.40
N ARG A 503 2.45 20.25 -17.19
CA ARG A 503 3.80 20.85 -17.09
C ARG A 503 4.00 21.56 -15.76
N THR A 504 3.03 22.37 -15.36
CA THR A 504 3.04 23.15 -14.12
C THR A 504 3.03 22.24 -12.91
N GLU A 505 2.11 21.26 -12.88
CA GLU A 505 1.98 20.29 -11.81
C GLU A 505 3.24 19.42 -11.70
N SER A 506 3.80 18.94 -12.82
CA SER A 506 5.06 18.18 -12.81
C SER A 506 6.25 18.96 -12.23
N ARG A 507 6.34 20.27 -12.49
CA ARG A 507 7.39 21.12 -11.92
C ARG A 507 7.17 21.34 -10.41
N ILE A 508 5.94 21.61 -9.99
CA ILE A 508 5.58 21.75 -8.56
C ILE A 508 5.91 20.46 -7.82
N GLU A 509 5.56 19.31 -8.38
CA GLU A 509 5.89 17.99 -7.83
C GLU A 509 7.40 17.81 -7.66
N GLY A 510 8.20 18.14 -8.68
CA GLY A 510 9.66 18.10 -8.58
C GLY A 510 10.20 19.01 -7.47
N ALA A 511 9.62 20.19 -7.29
CA ALA A 511 10.01 21.11 -6.22
C ALA A 511 9.62 20.60 -4.83
N ILE A 512 8.44 19.98 -4.68
CA ILE A 512 8.00 19.34 -3.43
C ILE A 512 8.93 18.17 -3.11
N PHE A 513 9.16 17.29 -4.08
CA PHE A 513 10.03 16.13 -3.94
C PHE A 513 11.44 16.52 -3.52
N SER A 514 12.04 17.51 -4.20
CA SER A 514 13.39 18.01 -3.86
C SER A 514 13.49 18.69 -2.52
N SER A 515 12.40 19.26 -2.01
CA SER A 515 12.39 19.89 -0.69
C SER A 515 12.49 18.84 0.41
N PHE A 516 11.82 17.69 0.22
CA PHE A 516 11.71 16.67 1.23
C PHE A 516 12.73 15.53 1.10
N ILE A 517 13.34 15.32 -0.06
CA ILE A 517 14.26 14.21 -0.29
C ILE A 517 15.62 14.75 -0.71
N GLY A 518 16.56 14.73 0.24
CA GLY A 518 17.99 14.94 0.06
C GLY A 518 18.43 16.31 -0.45
N ALA A 519 19.74 16.55 -0.40
CA ALA A 519 20.35 17.80 -0.84
C ALA A 519 20.59 17.87 -2.35
N LYS A 520 20.69 19.10 -2.86
CA LYS A 520 21.12 19.36 -4.24
C LYS A 520 22.63 19.23 -4.33
N LYS A 521 23.12 18.78 -5.49
CA LYS A 521 24.55 18.69 -5.80
C LYS A 521 25.28 19.99 -5.40
N PRO A 522 26.29 19.94 -4.52
CA PRO A 522 27.10 21.10 -4.19
C PRO A 522 27.82 21.59 -5.46
N LYS A 523 27.81 22.91 -5.69
CA LYS A 523 28.36 23.53 -6.91
C LYS A 523 29.89 23.60 -6.92
N ASP A 524 30.52 23.68 -5.74
CA ASP A 524 31.97 23.86 -5.58
C ASP A 524 32.50 22.96 -4.46
N PHE A 525 32.93 21.71 -4.73
CA PHE A 525 33.66 20.93 -3.72
C PHE A 525 34.70 19.98 -4.33
N ASP A 526 35.92 20.09 -3.80
CA ASP A 526 37.09 19.28 -4.11
C ASP A 526 36.82 17.79 -3.87
N SER A 527 37.22 16.98 -4.84
CA SER A 527 37.03 15.52 -4.90
C SER A 527 37.59 14.70 -3.71
N GLN A 528 38.30 15.31 -2.76
CA GLN A 528 38.88 14.62 -1.60
C GLN A 528 37.97 14.58 -0.35
N ARG A 529 36.85 15.32 -0.31
CA ARG A 529 35.83 15.21 0.77
C ARG A 529 34.62 14.33 0.39
N LEU A 530 34.70 13.65 -0.74
CA LEU A 530 33.62 12.90 -1.38
C LEU A 530 33.02 11.78 -0.51
N GLU A 531 33.77 11.22 0.44
CA GLU A 531 33.33 10.01 1.15
C GLU A 531 32.48 10.27 2.40
N GLN A 532 32.43 11.50 2.94
CA GLN A 532 31.82 11.70 4.27
C GLN A 532 30.57 12.58 4.33
N LYS A 533 30.17 13.34 3.30
CA LYS A 533 29.23 14.46 3.55
C LYS A 533 28.07 14.78 2.60
N ASP A 534 27.72 13.98 1.58
CA ASP A 534 26.41 14.23 0.93
C ASP A 534 25.67 12.98 0.47
N GLU A 535 25.46 12.05 1.40
CA GLU A 535 24.53 10.94 1.17
C GLU A 535 23.11 11.43 0.84
N GLY A 536 22.69 12.56 1.40
CA GLY A 536 21.42 13.17 1.02
C GLY A 536 21.31 13.39 -0.48
N TYR A 537 22.35 13.94 -1.10
CA TYR A 537 22.42 14.08 -2.55
C TYR A 537 22.31 12.75 -3.29
N LEU A 538 23.10 11.74 -2.89
CA LEU A 538 23.05 10.42 -3.54
C LEU A 538 21.66 9.77 -3.39
N LEU A 539 21.03 9.92 -2.21
CA LEU A 539 19.70 9.39 -1.92
C LEU A 539 18.67 10.02 -2.86
N ARG A 540 18.70 11.34 -2.96
CA ARG A 540 17.85 12.10 -3.88
C ARG A 540 18.07 11.70 -5.33
N GLU A 541 19.31 11.52 -5.76
CA GLU A 541 19.61 11.12 -7.13
C GLU A 541 18.96 9.79 -7.48
N ASP A 542 19.11 8.78 -6.62
CA ASP A 542 18.55 7.44 -6.83
C ASP A 542 17.01 7.45 -6.84
N LEU A 543 16.40 8.11 -5.86
CA LEU A 543 14.94 8.20 -5.76
C LEU A 543 14.33 9.05 -6.85
N SER A 544 15.04 10.08 -7.31
CA SER A 544 14.60 10.88 -8.44
C SER A 544 14.53 10.06 -9.73
N LYS A 545 15.42 9.07 -9.92
CA LYS A 545 15.36 8.16 -11.09
C LYS A 545 14.09 7.29 -11.03
N ILE A 546 13.72 6.81 -9.84
CA ILE A 546 12.51 6.02 -9.61
C ILE A 546 11.26 6.89 -9.85
N ALA A 547 11.20 8.09 -9.25
CA ALA A 547 10.10 9.02 -9.45
C ALA A 547 9.96 9.42 -10.93
N ASN A 548 11.07 9.76 -11.60
CA ASN A 548 11.08 10.10 -13.02
C ASN A 548 10.61 8.95 -13.93
N ALA A 549 10.84 7.69 -13.55
CA ALA A 549 10.40 6.54 -14.32
C ALA A 549 8.86 6.36 -14.28
N SER A 550 8.16 7.02 -13.35
CA SER A 550 6.69 7.02 -13.30
C SER A 550 6.02 7.98 -14.29
N LEU A 551 6.78 8.91 -14.90
CA LEU A 551 6.25 9.92 -15.80
C LEU A 551 6.17 9.39 -17.25
N GLU A 552 5.05 9.65 -17.92
CA GLU A 552 4.75 9.09 -19.25
C GLU A 552 5.49 9.84 -20.38
N THR A 553 5.55 11.17 -20.32
CA THR A 553 6.10 12.00 -21.41
C THR A 553 7.51 12.52 -21.12
N GLY A 554 8.28 12.82 -22.18
CA GLY A 554 9.60 13.44 -22.06
C GLY A 554 9.56 14.88 -21.54
N VAL A 555 8.46 15.59 -21.78
CA VAL A 555 8.25 16.97 -21.32
C VAL A 555 8.02 16.98 -19.81
N SER A 556 7.13 16.13 -19.29
CA SER A 556 6.84 16.02 -17.85
C SER A 556 8.08 15.63 -17.05
N LYS A 557 8.94 14.75 -17.62
CA LYS A 557 10.25 14.42 -17.05
C LYS A 557 11.19 15.64 -16.95
N ASN A 558 11.24 16.47 -18.01
CA ASN A 558 12.04 17.69 -17.98
C ASN A 558 11.48 18.71 -16.99
N CYS A 559 10.15 18.87 -16.91
CA CYS A 559 9.48 19.72 -15.93
C CYS A 559 9.82 19.30 -14.50
N PHE A 560 9.67 18.01 -14.20
CA PHE A 560 9.99 17.46 -12.89
C PHE A 560 11.47 17.66 -12.55
N ALA A 561 12.38 17.37 -13.49
CA ALA A 561 13.81 17.60 -13.31
C ALA A 561 14.13 19.09 -13.10
N LEU A 562 13.45 20.00 -13.80
CA LEU A 562 13.61 21.43 -13.60
C LEU A 562 13.14 21.82 -12.19
N GLY A 563 11.96 21.38 -11.78
CA GLY A 563 11.40 21.60 -10.44
C GLY A 563 12.28 21.06 -9.33
N MET A 564 12.96 19.94 -9.56
CA MET A 564 13.98 19.45 -8.63
C MET A 564 15.12 20.47 -8.49
N THR A 565 15.55 21.11 -9.57
CA THR A 565 16.70 22.03 -9.54
C THR A 565 16.37 23.48 -9.25
N ALA A 566 15.09 23.88 -9.32
CA ALA A 566 14.61 25.25 -9.23
C ALA A 566 13.26 25.32 -8.50
N GLU A 567 13.07 26.34 -7.68
CA GLU A 567 11.79 26.60 -7.01
C GLU A 567 10.68 26.92 -8.03
N PRO A 568 9.40 26.68 -7.69
CA PRO A 568 8.28 26.89 -8.61
C PRO A 568 8.13 28.36 -9.04
N TYR A 569 8.60 29.31 -8.22
CA TYR A 569 8.42 30.74 -8.44
C TYR A 569 9.63 31.47 -9.07
N GLY A 570 10.73 30.76 -9.38
CA GLY A 570 12.01 31.38 -9.82
C GLY A 570 12.33 31.31 -11.32
N VAL A 571 11.35 31.10 -12.20
CA VAL A 571 11.57 31.05 -13.66
C VAL A 571 10.50 31.92 -14.33
N GLU A 572 10.97 32.95 -15.01
CA GLU A 572 10.19 33.80 -15.91
C GLU A 572 10.22 33.13 -17.30
N ASP A 573 9.10 33.18 -18.03
CA ASP A 573 8.80 32.58 -19.35
C ASP A 573 8.19 31.16 -19.37
N TYR A 574 7.06 31.05 -20.08
CA TYR A 574 6.27 29.82 -20.27
C TYR A 574 7.04 28.77 -21.06
N ASP A 575 7.68 29.21 -22.14
CA ASP A 575 8.50 28.38 -23.02
C ASP A 575 9.68 27.73 -22.27
N ILE A 576 10.18 28.41 -21.23
CA ILE A 576 11.34 27.96 -20.46
C ILE A 576 10.96 26.93 -19.39
N MET A 577 9.69 26.86 -18.95
CA MET A 577 9.28 26.02 -17.83
C MET A 577 9.61 24.53 -17.99
N CYS A 578 9.70 24.00 -19.21
CA CYS A 578 9.91 22.56 -19.42
C CYS A 578 10.62 22.16 -20.72
N GLU A 579 10.91 23.08 -21.64
CA GLU A 579 11.37 22.73 -22.99
C GLU A 579 12.89 22.78 -23.15
N ARG A 580 13.63 22.16 -22.23
CA ARG A 580 15.09 22.29 -22.20
C ARG A 580 15.85 21.48 -23.27
N ASN A 581 15.17 20.66 -24.11
CA ASN A 581 15.84 19.70 -25.00
C ASN A 581 15.31 19.57 -26.44
N GLY A 582 14.41 20.44 -26.92
CA GLY A 582 13.76 20.27 -28.22
C GLY A 582 14.22 21.24 -29.31
N ARG A 583 15.18 20.86 -30.17
CA ARG A 583 15.37 21.50 -31.49
C ARG A 583 14.18 21.28 -32.45
N ASN A 584 13.15 20.55 -32.04
CA ASN A 584 11.91 20.34 -32.79
C ASN A 584 10.81 21.30 -32.30
N ARG A 585 11.01 22.60 -32.53
CA ARG A 585 9.96 23.61 -32.40
C ARG A 585 8.76 23.40 -33.34
N THR A 586 8.89 22.51 -34.33
CA THR A 586 7.96 22.43 -35.48
C THR A 586 6.66 21.68 -35.23
N LYS A 587 6.53 20.88 -34.15
CA LYS A 587 5.29 20.14 -33.86
C LYS A 587 4.39 20.84 -32.85
N PHE A 588 4.95 21.62 -31.92
CA PHE A 588 4.18 22.43 -30.96
C PHE A 588 3.72 23.75 -31.59
N GLN A 589 4.55 24.41 -32.42
CA GLN A 589 4.19 25.65 -33.12
C GLN A 589 2.99 25.55 -34.09
N GLN A 590 2.62 24.33 -34.53
CA GLN A 590 1.46 24.15 -35.42
C GLN A 590 0.13 24.20 -34.67
N ASP A 591 0.11 23.89 -33.36
CA ASP A 591 -1.10 23.88 -32.52
C ASP A 591 -1.22 25.15 -31.64
N GLU A 592 -0.27 26.10 -31.76
CA GLU A 592 -0.08 27.26 -30.87
C GLU A 592 -0.60 28.62 -31.41
N THR A 593 -1.20 28.69 -32.60
CA THR A 593 -1.56 30.01 -33.20
C THR A 593 -2.45 30.85 -32.28
N ILE A 594 -3.45 30.24 -31.64
CA ILE A 594 -4.39 30.91 -30.73
C ILE A 594 -3.70 31.35 -29.43
N TRP A 595 -2.85 30.49 -28.88
CA TRP A 595 -2.16 30.75 -27.63
C TRP A 595 -1.04 31.78 -27.76
N ASN A 596 -0.32 31.78 -28.89
CA ASN A 596 0.65 32.80 -29.24
C ASN A 596 -0.01 34.18 -29.41
N LEU A 597 -1.28 34.20 -29.84
CA LEU A 597 -2.08 35.43 -29.83
C LEU A 597 -2.46 35.83 -28.39
N LEU A 598 -2.83 34.90 -27.51
CA LEU A 598 -3.09 35.25 -26.09
C LEU A 598 -1.84 35.66 -25.32
N ASN A 599 -0.67 35.16 -25.70
CA ASN A 599 0.62 35.33 -25.01
C ASN A 599 1.56 36.27 -25.76
N GLN A 600 1.03 37.31 -26.39
CA GLN A 600 1.88 38.32 -27.01
C GLN A 600 2.68 39.07 -25.93
N ASP A 601 3.82 38.49 -25.54
CA ASP A 601 4.93 39.11 -24.85
C ASP A 601 5.50 40.21 -25.75
N GLN A 602 4.92 41.41 -25.68
CA GLN A 602 5.62 42.61 -26.11
C GLN A 602 6.45 43.14 -24.94
N GLU A 603 7.72 42.76 -24.93
CA GLU A 603 8.87 43.53 -24.43
C GLU A 603 8.93 43.96 -22.94
N HIS A 604 8.09 43.47 -22.02
CA HIS A 604 8.18 43.88 -20.61
C HIS A 604 9.10 42.99 -19.76
N THR A 605 10.39 43.30 -19.87
CA THR A 605 11.49 42.81 -19.00
C THR A 605 11.50 43.46 -17.59
N ASN A 606 10.36 44.00 -17.12
CA ASN A 606 10.30 44.88 -15.94
C ASN A 606 9.70 44.24 -14.67
N CYS A 607 9.79 42.93 -14.50
CA CYS A 607 9.45 42.26 -13.23
C CYS A 607 10.54 42.37 -12.14
N ILE A 608 11.56 43.20 -12.35
CA ILE A 608 12.50 43.58 -11.29
C ILE A 608 11.94 44.83 -10.57
N PRO A 609 11.69 44.80 -9.25
CA PRO A 609 11.49 46.04 -8.50
C PRO A 609 12.82 46.81 -8.46
N SER A 610 13.08 47.58 -9.52
CA SER A 610 14.20 48.51 -9.60
C SER A 610 13.85 49.75 -8.77
N ASN A 611 14.39 49.77 -7.56
CA ASN A 611 14.75 50.96 -6.78
C ASN A 611 13.66 51.99 -6.42
N LYS A 612 13.46 52.10 -5.09
CA LYS A 612 13.44 53.35 -4.31
C LYS A 612 12.83 54.56 -5.02
N THR A 613 11.52 54.78 -4.85
CA THR A 613 11.05 56.15 -4.61
C THR A 613 9.75 56.17 -3.81
N THR A 614 9.88 56.67 -2.59
CA THR A 614 8.87 57.30 -1.72
C THR A 614 7.45 57.44 -2.27
N SER A 615 6.55 56.61 -1.75
CA SER A 615 5.17 57.02 -1.46
C SER A 615 4.86 56.67 0.00
N ARG A 616 5.21 57.62 0.89
CA ARG A 616 4.64 57.67 2.24
C ARG A 616 3.18 58.07 2.07
N ASN A 617 2.24 57.14 2.13
CA ASN A 617 0.85 57.32 2.62
C ASN A 617 -0.09 56.12 2.38
N LEU A 618 0.40 54.95 1.95
CA LEU A 618 -0.34 53.68 2.05
C LEU A 618 0.08 52.92 3.31
N ALA A 619 -0.28 53.43 4.49
CA ALA A 619 0.17 52.88 5.78
C ALA A 619 -0.86 52.02 6.52
N ASN A 620 -2.08 51.77 5.99
CA ASN A 620 -3.13 51.08 6.76
C ASN A 620 -3.90 49.97 6.02
N THR A 621 -3.39 49.46 4.90
CA THR A 621 -3.84 48.16 4.39
C THR A 621 -2.75 47.15 4.71
N PRO A 622 -3.03 46.06 5.45
CA PRO A 622 -2.08 44.97 5.56
C PRO A 622 -1.90 44.40 4.16
N LEU A 623 -0.82 44.79 3.49
CA LEU A 623 -0.34 44.13 2.29
C LEU A 623 -0.17 42.65 2.67
N SER A 624 -0.95 41.80 2.00
CA SER A 624 -0.98 40.35 2.17
C SER A 624 0.44 39.79 2.18
N ARG A 625 0.71 38.93 3.17
CA ARG A 625 2.00 38.31 3.52
C ARG A 625 2.58 37.35 2.46
N ARG A 626 2.19 37.44 1.19
CA ARG A 626 2.77 36.67 0.09
C ARG A 626 3.62 37.60 -0.78
N ASP A 627 4.90 37.69 -0.45
CA ASP A 627 5.93 38.24 -1.34
C ASP A 627 6.33 37.16 -2.37
N LEU A 628 5.31 36.61 -3.06
CA LEU A 628 5.45 35.74 -4.22
C LEU A 628 5.62 36.70 -5.40
N GLN A 629 6.80 36.70 -6.02
CA GLN A 629 7.08 37.55 -7.18
C GLN A 629 5.93 37.41 -8.18
N SER A 630 5.22 38.51 -8.43
CA SER A 630 3.93 38.63 -9.12
C SER A 630 3.91 38.17 -10.59
N CYS A 631 5.04 37.67 -11.09
CA CYS A 631 5.26 37.37 -12.51
C CYS A 631 5.49 35.88 -12.82
N SER A 632 5.56 34.99 -11.83
CA SER A 632 5.71 33.56 -12.15
C SER A 632 4.39 33.00 -12.70
N ILE A 633 4.49 32.19 -13.77
CA ILE A 633 3.35 31.50 -14.37
C ILE A 633 2.62 30.62 -13.37
N VAL A 634 3.36 29.97 -12.47
CA VAL A 634 2.79 29.15 -11.39
C VAL A 634 1.92 30.01 -10.47
N ALA A 635 2.40 31.19 -10.07
CA ALA A 635 1.65 32.10 -9.20
C ALA A 635 0.40 32.67 -9.90
N GLN A 636 0.50 33.00 -11.18
CA GLN A 636 -0.63 33.53 -11.96
C GLN A 636 -1.69 32.47 -12.21
N TYR A 637 -1.28 31.24 -12.57
CA TYR A 637 -2.17 30.10 -12.68
C TYR A 637 -2.82 29.76 -11.33
N GLU A 638 -2.06 29.70 -10.23
CA GLU A 638 -2.57 29.46 -8.87
C GLU A 638 -3.62 30.51 -8.47
N THR A 639 -3.30 31.79 -8.67
CA THR A 639 -4.19 32.91 -8.33
C THR A 639 -5.46 32.89 -9.17
N ALA A 640 -5.34 32.60 -10.47
CA ALA A 640 -6.50 32.49 -11.34
C ALA A 640 -7.35 31.26 -10.97
N ARG A 641 -6.75 30.12 -10.63
CA ARG A 641 -7.44 28.91 -10.20
C ARG A 641 -8.19 29.14 -8.88
N PHE A 642 -7.48 29.39 -7.79
CA PHE A 642 -8.10 29.45 -6.45
C PHE A 642 -8.75 30.80 -6.11
N GLY A 643 -8.48 31.84 -6.91
CA GLY A 643 -8.87 33.23 -6.66
C GLY A 643 -8.13 33.86 -5.48
N ASP A 644 -8.45 35.13 -5.18
CA ASP A 644 -8.02 35.75 -3.92
C ASP A 644 -8.52 34.90 -2.73
N TYR A 645 -7.58 34.43 -1.90
CA TYR A 645 -7.85 33.56 -0.75
C TYR A 645 -8.87 34.21 0.24
N PRO A 646 -9.71 33.41 0.91
CA PRO A 646 -10.88 33.85 1.67
C PRO A 646 -10.59 34.50 3.04
N GLU A 647 -9.49 35.23 3.23
CA GLU A 647 -9.31 36.00 4.47
C GLU A 647 -10.45 37.02 4.70
N LYS A 648 -11.22 37.37 3.66
CA LYS A 648 -12.42 38.23 3.75
C LYS A 648 -13.76 37.50 3.96
N ILE A 649 -13.86 36.16 3.87
CA ILE A 649 -15.15 35.46 4.04
C ILE A 649 -15.51 35.26 5.53
N ARG A 650 -14.57 35.50 6.46
CA ARG A 650 -14.81 35.31 7.91
C ARG A 650 -15.80 36.30 8.56
N TYR A 651 -16.40 37.26 7.84
CA TYR A 651 -17.23 38.32 8.45
C TYR A 651 -18.64 38.57 7.87
N GLU A 652 -19.13 37.82 6.88
CA GLU A 652 -20.52 38.00 6.42
C GLU A 652 -21.45 36.92 6.98
N ARG A 653 -21.86 37.10 8.24
CA ARG A 653 -22.75 36.17 8.97
C ARG A 653 -24.22 36.20 8.52
N ASN A 654 -24.63 37.05 7.58
CA ASN A 654 -26.05 37.38 7.37
C ASN A 654 -26.55 37.41 5.91
N THR A 655 -25.83 36.86 4.93
CA THR A 655 -26.36 36.71 3.55
C THR A 655 -26.68 35.23 3.27
N PRO A 656 -27.95 34.89 2.97
CA PRO A 656 -28.34 33.51 2.71
C PRO A 656 -27.95 33.07 1.29
N LYS A 657 -27.18 31.98 1.24
CA LYS A 657 -27.11 30.95 0.18
C LYS A 657 -26.62 31.39 -1.21
N LEU A 658 -25.30 31.52 -1.34
CA LEU A 658 -24.60 30.85 -2.45
C LEU A 658 -23.90 29.64 -1.84
N HIS A 659 -24.37 28.43 -2.13
CA HIS A 659 -23.69 27.20 -1.70
C HIS A 659 -22.41 27.02 -2.54
N THR A 660 -21.38 27.84 -2.32
CA THR A 660 -20.02 27.49 -2.72
C THR A 660 -19.55 26.45 -1.74
N LYS A 661 -19.83 25.18 -2.02
CA LYS A 661 -19.09 24.07 -1.43
C LYS A 661 -17.67 24.26 -1.96
N MET A 662 -16.80 24.92 -1.19
CA MET A 662 -15.39 25.07 -1.57
C MET A 662 -14.89 23.66 -1.83
N SER A 663 -14.45 23.36 -3.05
CA SER A 663 -13.81 22.07 -3.24
C SER A 663 -12.48 22.08 -2.50
N GLU A 664 -12.06 20.89 -2.11
CA GLU A 664 -10.78 20.67 -1.49
C GLU A 664 -9.73 20.61 -2.62
N PRO A 665 -8.74 21.53 -2.64
CA PRO A 665 -7.68 21.49 -3.65
C PRO A 665 -6.99 20.12 -3.62
N SER A 666 -6.44 19.66 -4.74
CA SER A 666 -5.70 18.39 -4.73
C SER A 666 -4.54 18.43 -3.72
N SER A 667 -4.10 17.28 -3.23
CA SER A 667 -2.99 17.16 -2.27
C SER A 667 -1.72 17.88 -2.76
N LEU A 668 -1.49 17.90 -4.08
CA LEU A 668 -0.43 18.65 -4.74
C LEU A 668 -0.52 20.16 -4.46
N TRP A 669 -1.67 20.77 -4.74
CA TRP A 669 -1.88 22.20 -4.57
C TRP A 669 -2.03 22.59 -3.10
N GLN A 670 -2.61 21.71 -2.28
CA GLN A 670 -2.60 21.88 -0.81
C GLN A 670 -1.17 21.98 -0.30
N CYS A 671 -0.30 21.04 -0.70
CA CYS A 671 1.11 21.06 -0.32
C CYS A 671 1.82 22.32 -0.83
N HIS A 672 1.65 22.64 -2.11
CA HIS A 672 2.26 23.83 -2.71
C HIS A 672 1.93 25.09 -1.94
N ASN A 673 0.65 25.28 -1.63
CA ASN A 673 0.17 26.41 -0.85
C ASN A 673 0.80 26.43 0.54
N MET A 674 0.91 25.29 1.23
CA MET A 674 1.55 25.20 2.55
C MET A 674 3.04 25.58 2.51
N LEU A 675 3.80 25.10 1.53
CA LEU A 675 5.24 25.35 1.40
C LEU A 675 5.59 26.72 0.79
N GLY A 676 4.60 27.44 0.27
CA GLY A 676 4.78 28.78 -0.30
C GLY A 676 4.79 29.92 0.74
N TYR A 677 4.45 29.66 2.00
CA TYR A 677 4.35 30.68 3.04
C TYR A 677 5.71 31.03 3.68
N ARG A 678 6.35 32.13 3.23
CA ARG A 678 7.59 32.67 3.83
C ARG A 678 7.46 33.00 5.32
N GLN A 679 7.83 32.07 6.19
CA GLN A 679 8.41 32.35 7.50
C GLN A 679 9.51 31.32 7.81
N ARG A 680 10.77 31.73 7.54
CA ARG A 680 12.05 31.03 7.84
C ARG A 680 12.19 29.59 7.30
N LEU A 681 13.43 29.21 7.03
CA LEU A 681 13.79 27.82 6.72
C LEU A 681 13.75 27.05 8.05
N GLU A 682 12.58 26.54 8.40
CA GLU A 682 12.38 25.70 9.58
C GLU A 682 11.90 24.32 9.13
N THR A 683 12.48 23.27 9.69
CA THR A 683 11.96 21.91 9.58
C THR A 683 11.15 21.61 10.83
N LYS A 684 10.03 20.92 10.64
CA LYS A 684 9.33 20.28 11.75
C LYS A 684 9.77 18.83 11.79
N ASP A 685 10.43 18.47 12.87
CA ASP A 685 10.77 17.09 13.18
C ASP A 685 9.52 16.37 13.66
N ILE A 686 9.08 15.35 12.92
CA ILE A 686 7.91 14.54 13.24
C ILE A 686 8.38 13.13 13.55
N SER A 687 8.06 12.63 14.74
CA SER A 687 8.31 11.22 15.06
C SER A 687 7.42 10.34 14.20
N VAL A 688 8.05 9.39 13.49
CA VAL A 688 7.39 8.35 12.70
C VAL A 688 7.65 6.98 13.32
N LEU A 689 7.63 5.90 12.54
CA LEU A 689 7.95 4.57 13.03
C LEU A 689 9.37 4.47 13.59
N TRP A 690 9.55 3.59 14.57
CA TRP A 690 10.83 3.26 15.20
C TRP A 690 11.52 4.46 15.88
N ASP A 691 10.72 5.39 16.42
CA ASP A 691 11.18 6.64 17.05
C ASP A 691 12.15 7.45 16.17
N LEU A 692 12.02 7.33 14.86
CA LEU A 692 12.78 8.13 13.91
C LEU A 692 12.10 9.48 13.70
N SER A 693 12.86 10.56 13.92
CA SER A 693 12.45 11.89 13.49
C SER A 693 12.60 12.02 11.97
N LEU A 694 11.49 12.36 11.30
CA LEU A 694 11.43 12.75 9.91
C LEU A 694 11.43 14.29 9.80
N PRO A 695 12.46 14.90 9.20
CA PRO A 695 12.49 16.34 9.00
C PRO A 695 11.53 16.73 7.86
N VAL A 696 10.43 17.38 8.21
CA VAL A 696 9.45 17.89 7.24
C VAL A 696 9.69 19.38 7.00
N PRO A 697 10.09 19.79 5.78
CA PRO A 697 10.25 21.19 5.44
C PRO A 697 8.93 21.95 5.56
N GLN A 698 8.99 23.17 6.10
CA GLN A 698 7.85 24.09 6.10
C GLN A 698 7.81 25.01 4.89
N ASN A 699 8.88 25.04 4.09
CA ASN A 699 9.03 25.87 2.90
C ASN A 699 9.74 25.11 1.79
N TYR A 700 9.58 25.59 0.54
CA TYR A 700 10.39 25.11 -0.57
C TYR A 700 11.88 25.26 -0.27
N ASN A 701 12.62 24.15 -0.32
CA ASN A 701 14.07 24.15 -0.12
C ASN A 701 14.73 23.08 -0.99
N ILE A 702 14.98 23.44 -2.24
CA ILE A 702 15.70 22.59 -3.19
C ILE A 702 17.14 22.29 -2.77
N ASN A 703 17.71 23.00 -1.80
CA ASN A 703 19.06 22.75 -1.28
C ASN A 703 19.10 21.62 -0.24
N GLY A 704 17.93 21.17 0.25
CA GLY A 704 17.71 19.93 0.98
C GLY A 704 17.88 19.99 2.50
N VAL A 705 16.83 20.43 3.18
CA VAL A 705 16.65 20.25 4.64
C VAL A 705 15.76 19.06 5.00
N GLY A 706 15.20 18.37 4.01
CA GLY A 706 14.37 17.18 4.20
C GLY A 706 15.20 15.92 4.53
N VAL A 707 14.65 14.77 4.19
CA VAL A 707 15.19 13.44 4.47
C VAL A 707 16.57 13.25 3.83
N GLN A 708 17.59 13.04 4.67
CA GLN A 708 18.98 12.85 4.22
C GLN A 708 19.43 11.39 4.23
N ARG A 709 18.64 10.50 4.85
CA ARG A 709 19.01 9.12 5.14
C ARG A 709 17.93 8.16 4.67
N GLN A 710 18.36 6.98 4.24
CA GLN A 710 17.44 6.02 3.65
C GLN A 710 16.49 5.43 4.70
N ILE A 711 17.00 5.13 5.90
CA ILE A 711 16.17 4.59 7.00
C ILE A 711 15.04 5.55 7.42
N GLN A 712 15.27 6.87 7.35
CA GLN A 712 14.25 7.88 7.64
C GLN A 712 13.15 7.88 6.57
N LEU A 713 13.53 7.76 5.29
CA LEU A 713 12.56 7.67 4.21
C LEU A 713 11.73 6.39 4.33
N ASP A 714 12.39 5.26 4.57
CA ASP A 714 11.75 3.94 4.71
C ASP A 714 10.72 3.98 5.85
N ALA A 715 11.09 4.55 7.00
CA ALA A 715 10.19 4.72 8.14
C ALA A 715 9.00 5.64 7.80
N GLY A 716 9.24 6.76 7.13
CA GLY A 716 8.19 7.71 6.74
C GLY A 716 7.21 7.12 5.72
N LEU A 717 7.71 6.44 4.69
CA LEU A 717 6.88 5.81 3.66
C LEU A 717 6.09 4.63 4.23
N ARG A 718 6.70 3.81 5.10
CA ARG A 718 5.99 2.71 5.74
C ARG A 718 4.94 3.20 6.73
N ALA A 719 5.20 4.28 7.47
CA ALA A 719 4.20 4.87 8.36
C ALA A 719 2.93 5.24 7.60
N LEU A 720 3.06 5.79 6.39
CA LEU A 720 1.94 6.09 5.50
C LEU A 720 1.24 4.83 4.95
N GLN A 721 1.96 3.72 4.77
CA GLN A 721 1.39 2.45 4.30
C GLN A 721 0.59 1.73 5.38
N ILE A 722 1.08 1.73 6.63
CA ILE A 722 0.45 1.05 7.76
C ILE A 722 -0.77 1.85 8.24
N ASP A 723 -0.61 3.15 8.43
CA ASP A 723 -1.65 4.00 8.98
C ASP A 723 -1.80 5.27 8.11
N PRO A 724 -2.84 5.31 7.24
CA PRO A 724 -3.11 6.47 6.42
C PRO A 724 -3.39 7.73 7.24
N THR A 725 -3.79 7.64 8.51
CA THR A 725 -4.02 8.81 9.37
C THR A 725 -2.72 9.53 9.75
N VAL A 726 -1.56 8.85 9.64
CA VAL A 726 -0.23 9.46 9.73
C VAL A 726 -0.04 10.56 8.69
N SER A 727 -0.73 10.49 7.54
CA SER A 727 -0.74 11.57 6.53
C SER A 727 -1.15 12.91 7.13
N GLY A 728 -2.08 12.92 8.09
CA GLY A 728 -2.49 14.15 8.79
C GLY A 728 -1.37 14.76 9.64
N ARG A 729 -0.44 13.94 10.15
CA ARG A 729 0.73 14.40 10.91
C ARG A 729 1.87 14.84 9.99
N LEU A 730 2.14 14.07 8.93
CA LEU A 730 3.21 14.33 7.96
C LEU A 730 2.86 15.42 6.93
N GLY A 731 1.56 15.72 6.78
CA GLY A 731 1.00 16.75 5.92
C GLY A 731 0.80 16.28 4.47
N ALA A 732 -0.06 16.98 3.73
CA ALA A 732 -0.43 16.65 2.34
C ALA A 732 0.77 16.58 1.37
N CYS A 733 1.89 17.19 1.72
CA CYS A 733 3.13 17.10 0.94
C CYS A 733 3.71 15.68 0.87
N TRP A 734 3.50 14.90 1.93
CA TRP A 734 3.99 13.54 1.98
C TRP A 734 3.12 12.57 1.19
N ASP A 735 1.86 12.92 0.94
CA ASP A 735 1.01 12.21 -0.02
C ASP A 735 1.55 12.38 -1.45
N VAL A 736 2.00 13.59 -1.81
CA VAL A 736 2.62 13.85 -3.12
C VAL A 736 3.89 13.01 -3.27
N VAL A 737 4.77 13.02 -2.26
CA VAL A 737 6.03 12.29 -2.35
C VAL A 737 5.83 10.78 -2.32
N SER A 738 4.98 10.27 -1.43
CA SER A 738 4.66 8.84 -1.37
C SER A 738 4.00 8.35 -2.65
N SER A 739 3.13 9.15 -3.28
CA SER A 739 2.51 8.80 -4.57
C SER A 739 3.55 8.58 -5.68
N ARG A 740 4.57 9.44 -5.75
CA ARG A 740 5.68 9.33 -6.71
C ARG A 740 6.65 8.20 -6.37
N LEU A 741 6.66 7.79 -5.11
CA LEU A 741 7.44 6.66 -4.60
C LEU A 741 6.58 5.40 -4.41
N GLN A 742 5.40 5.25 -5.01
CA GLN A 742 4.60 4.02 -4.87
C GLN A 742 5.32 2.75 -5.35
N LYS A 743 6.21 2.89 -6.35
CA LYS A 743 7.06 1.80 -6.85
C LYS A 743 8.36 1.66 -6.06
N TYR A 744 8.64 2.60 -5.16
CA TYR A 744 9.78 2.51 -4.29
C TYR A 744 9.57 1.37 -3.31
N GLN A 745 10.51 0.44 -3.29
CA GLN A 745 10.59 -0.55 -2.24
C GLN A 745 11.62 -0.07 -1.24
N PRO A 746 11.29 -0.05 0.07
CA PRO A 746 12.25 0.27 1.11
C PRO A 746 13.57 -0.46 0.87
N VAL A 747 14.69 0.25 1.02
CA VAL A 747 16.04 -0.32 0.89
C VAL A 747 16.38 -1.16 2.12
N HIS A 748 15.76 -0.85 3.25
CA HIS A 748 15.65 -1.74 4.40
C HIS A 748 14.22 -2.30 4.46
N PRO A 749 13.76 -3.08 3.46
CA PRO A 749 12.48 -3.76 3.63
C PRO A 749 12.73 -4.74 4.74
N LEU A 750 11.84 -4.71 5.71
CA LEU A 750 12.11 -5.51 6.88
C LEU A 750 12.16 -6.97 6.45
N LEU A 751 13.27 -7.63 6.77
CA LEU A 751 13.46 -9.06 6.54
C LEU A 751 12.30 -9.83 7.16
N THR A 752 11.82 -9.33 8.29
CA THR A 752 10.61 -9.72 9.02
C THR A 752 10.03 -8.47 9.68
N GLU A 753 8.70 -8.31 9.68
CA GLU A 753 8.05 -7.24 10.46
C GLU A 753 8.56 -7.28 11.92
N PRO A 754 8.82 -6.14 12.58
CA PRO A 754 9.32 -6.14 13.94
C PRO A 754 8.20 -6.65 14.84
N ASP A 755 8.50 -7.64 15.66
CA ASP A 755 7.54 -8.21 16.61
C ASP A 755 7.66 -7.45 17.93
N GLU A 756 6.62 -6.74 18.34
CA GLU A 756 6.57 -6.00 19.61
C GLU A 756 6.69 -6.92 20.84
N ASN A 757 6.38 -8.21 20.67
CA ASN A 757 6.51 -9.24 21.71
C ASN A 757 7.89 -9.88 21.76
N MET A 758 8.77 -9.58 20.80
CA MET A 758 10.14 -10.08 20.87
C MET A 758 10.83 -9.53 22.12
N TRP A 759 11.82 -10.28 22.60
CA TRP A 759 12.60 -9.89 23.79
C TRP A 759 13.44 -8.61 23.58
N VAL A 760 13.63 -8.18 22.32
CA VAL A 760 14.27 -6.91 21.93
C VAL A 760 13.25 -5.91 21.38
N THR A 761 13.52 -4.61 21.54
CA THR A 761 12.65 -3.54 21.01
C THR A 761 12.56 -3.56 19.48
N SER A 762 11.45 -3.03 18.95
CA SER A 762 11.20 -2.94 17.51
C SER A 762 12.30 -2.14 16.79
N GLU A 763 12.79 -1.10 17.45
CA GLU A 763 13.89 -0.23 17.07
C GLU A 763 15.18 -1.05 16.92
N GLN A 764 15.47 -1.91 17.90
CA GLN A 764 16.66 -2.75 17.88
C GLN A 764 16.56 -3.85 16.82
N GLN A 765 15.36 -4.38 16.55
CA GLN A 765 15.13 -5.32 15.45
C GLN A 765 15.41 -4.67 14.10
N VAL A 766 14.90 -3.46 13.87
CA VAL A 766 15.17 -2.69 12.65
C VAL A 766 16.67 -2.43 12.51
N CYS A 767 17.35 -2.04 13.60
CA CYS A 767 18.78 -1.83 13.59
C CYS A 767 19.57 -3.10 13.25
N ALA A 768 19.16 -4.27 13.77
CA ALA A 768 19.79 -5.54 13.43
C ALA A 768 19.56 -5.92 11.97
N GLN A 769 18.39 -5.58 11.40
CA GLN A 769 18.12 -5.77 9.97
C GLN A 769 18.99 -4.85 9.10
N VAL A 770 19.26 -3.63 9.54
CA VAL A 770 20.24 -2.72 8.89
C VAL A 770 21.63 -3.36 8.89
N CYS A 771 22.08 -3.92 10.02
CA CYS A 771 23.32 -4.70 10.08
C CYS A 771 23.30 -5.92 9.14
N ALA A 772 22.23 -6.71 9.18
CA ALA A 772 22.08 -7.93 8.38
C ALA A 772 22.12 -7.63 6.88
N SER A 773 21.48 -6.54 6.46
CA SER A 773 21.50 -6.02 5.10
C SER A 773 22.90 -5.54 4.71
N TYR A 774 23.53 -4.68 5.53
CA TYR A 774 24.86 -4.14 5.27
C TYR A 774 25.91 -5.25 5.11
N TYR A 775 25.89 -6.24 6.00
CA TYR A 775 26.82 -7.38 5.98
C TYR A 775 26.28 -8.61 5.23
N ARG A 776 25.17 -8.49 4.48
CA ARG A 776 24.69 -9.51 3.52
C ARG A 776 24.29 -10.86 4.13
N PHE A 777 23.84 -10.90 5.39
CA PHE A 777 23.39 -12.12 6.08
C PHE A 777 22.13 -12.74 5.48
N LYS A 778 21.22 -11.92 4.95
CA LYS A 778 20.06 -12.38 4.17
C LYS A 778 19.98 -11.57 2.90
N LYS A 779 19.91 -12.24 1.76
CA LYS A 779 19.75 -11.55 0.49
C LYS A 779 18.29 -11.17 0.29
N PRO A 780 18.06 -9.92 -0.08
CA PRO A 780 16.85 -9.56 -0.77
C PRO A 780 16.93 -9.91 -2.25
N ASN A 781 15.76 -10.20 -2.82
CA ASN A 781 15.53 -10.70 -4.16
C ASN A 781 16.61 -10.32 -5.23
N PRO A 782 17.27 -11.30 -5.88
CA PRO A 782 18.39 -11.09 -6.81
C PRO A 782 18.12 -10.17 -8.01
N GLU A 783 16.86 -9.98 -8.42
CA GLU A 783 16.52 -9.06 -9.53
C GLU A 783 16.80 -7.57 -9.21
N LYS A 784 16.97 -7.21 -7.93
CA LYS A 784 17.08 -5.81 -7.46
C LYS A 784 18.51 -5.35 -7.17
N ARG A 785 19.49 -6.16 -7.56
CA ARG A 785 20.95 -6.08 -7.30
C ARG A 785 21.66 -4.74 -7.56
N LYS A 786 21.05 -3.75 -8.18
CA LYS A 786 21.75 -2.50 -8.57
C LYS A 786 21.58 -1.34 -7.58
N THR A 787 20.69 -1.42 -6.59
CA THR A 787 20.35 -0.27 -5.72
C THR A 787 20.35 -0.57 -4.22
N TRP A 788 20.75 -1.77 -3.79
CA TRP A 788 20.73 -2.16 -2.38
C TRP A 788 22.13 -2.02 -1.77
N LEU A 789 22.39 -0.81 -1.26
CA LEU A 789 23.53 -0.51 -0.41
C LEU A 789 22.99 0.23 0.80
N THR A 790 22.76 -0.49 1.90
CA THR A 790 22.66 0.17 3.21
C THR A 790 23.91 1.02 3.36
N ARG A 791 23.74 2.33 3.49
CA ARG A 791 24.91 3.22 3.56
C ARG A 791 25.49 3.20 4.97
N LYS A 792 26.79 3.43 5.09
CA LYS A 792 27.50 3.37 6.37
C LYS A 792 26.91 4.31 7.43
N ASN A 793 26.29 5.42 7.05
CA ASN A 793 25.67 6.31 8.04
C ASN A 793 24.30 5.84 8.56
N ASP A 794 23.56 5.01 7.80
CA ASP A 794 22.37 4.34 8.32
C ASP A 794 22.79 3.31 9.37
N LEU A 795 23.83 2.52 9.05
CA LEU A 795 24.46 1.59 9.99
C LEU A 795 24.92 2.30 11.28
N ARG A 796 25.66 3.40 11.15
CA ARG A 796 26.13 4.19 12.32
C ARG A 796 25.00 4.84 13.11
N ARG A 797 23.81 5.02 12.54
CA ARG A 797 22.64 5.48 13.31
C ARG A 797 22.14 4.38 14.23
N CYS A 798 22.23 3.14 13.77
CA CYS A 798 21.79 1.93 14.43
C CYS A 798 22.80 1.38 15.46
N ILE A 799 24.04 1.87 15.48
CA ILE A 799 25.11 1.38 16.35
C ILE A 799 25.48 2.41 17.41
N HIS A 800 25.63 1.94 18.64
CA HIS A 800 26.28 2.64 19.75
C HIS A 800 27.66 2.02 20.00
N ASP A 801 28.71 2.78 19.74
CA ASP A 801 30.11 2.38 19.85
C ASP A 801 30.72 2.65 21.24
N GLY A 802 30.04 3.47 22.05
CA GLY A 802 30.42 3.82 23.40
C GLY A 802 30.02 2.80 24.47
N GLU A 803 30.36 3.10 25.72
CA GLU A 803 30.03 2.27 26.88
C GLU A 803 28.50 2.13 27.05
N PRO A 804 27.96 0.93 27.30
CA PRO A 804 26.50 0.69 27.41
C PRO A 804 25.83 1.51 28.49
N LYS A 805 26.54 1.80 29.59
CA LYS A 805 26.02 2.64 30.68
C LYS A 805 25.78 4.10 30.28
N LYS A 806 26.39 4.53 29.17
CA LYS A 806 26.27 5.88 28.60
C LYS A 806 25.31 5.93 27.40
N ALA A 807 24.72 4.80 27.00
CA ALA A 807 23.77 4.78 25.91
C ALA A 807 22.48 5.51 26.32
N PRO A 808 21.95 6.40 25.48
CA PRO A 808 20.62 6.98 25.71
C PRO A 808 19.57 5.90 25.45
N TYR A 809 18.91 5.43 26.50
CA TYR A 809 17.78 4.50 26.41
C TYR A 809 16.46 5.27 26.56
N GLY A 810 15.50 5.03 25.67
CA GLY A 810 14.12 5.55 25.77
C GLY A 810 13.94 7.07 25.58
N ASN A 811 12.67 7.46 25.42
CA ASN A 811 12.15 8.81 25.10
C ASN A 811 12.45 9.33 23.68
N GLY A 812 11.92 8.67 22.64
CA GLY A 812 11.92 9.22 21.28
C GLY A 812 13.29 9.20 20.59
N VAL A 813 14.15 8.25 21.00
CA VAL A 813 15.48 8.03 20.40
C VAL A 813 15.57 6.55 20.06
N LEU A 814 15.90 6.26 18.79
CA LEU A 814 16.16 4.92 18.27
C LEU A 814 17.07 4.11 19.22
N ASP A 815 16.57 3.00 19.75
CA ASP A 815 17.38 2.06 20.53
C ASP A 815 18.45 1.44 19.63
N LYS A 816 19.70 1.71 19.97
CA LYS A 816 20.85 1.29 19.18
C LYS A 816 21.37 -0.07 19.62
N LEU A 817 21.96 -0.77 18.67
CA LEU A 817 22.76 -1.97 18.91
C LEU A 817 24.01 -1.60 19.70
N LEU A 818 24.37 -2.46 20.63
CA LEU A 818 25.52 -2.27 21.50
C LEU A 818 26.22 -3.59 21.82
N LEU A 819 27.39 -3.50 22.44
CA LEU A 819 28.10 -4.64 23.01
C LEU A 819 27.99 -4.61 24.54
N PRO A 820 27.71 -5.74 25.21
CA PRO A 820 27.67 -5.79 26.68
C PRO A 820 29.03 -5.50 27.32
N TRP A 821 30.11 -5.75 26.59
CA TRP A 821 31.47 -5.63 27.07
C TRP A 821 32.42 -5.37 25.91
N ASN A 822 33.35 -4.43 26.11
CA ASN A 822 34.46 -4.20 25.19
C ASN A 822 35.66 -3.55 25.91
N ASN A 823 35.91 -3.96 27.15
CA ASN A 823 36.96 -3.37 27.97
C ASN A 823 38.33 -4.02 27.71
N ASP A 824 39.39 -3.23 27.82
CA ASP A 824 40.75 -3.75 27.82
C ASP A 824 41.14 -4.40 29.18
N ILE A 825 42.39 -4.84 29.29
CA ILE A 825 42.92 -5.46 30.51
C ILE A 825 42.91 -4.53 31.73
N ASN A 826 42.95 -3.21 31.50
CA ASN A 826 42.90 -2.17 32.53
C ASN A 826 41.46 -1.78 32.90
N GLN A 827 40.46 -2.44 32.29
CA GLN A 827 39.04 -2.13 32.41
C GLN A 827 38.60 -0.85 31.71
N ASP A 828 39.44 -0.32 30.81
CA ASP A 828 39.08 0.86 30.01
C ASP A 828 38.26 0.44 28.79
N TRP A 829 37.14 1.12 28.53
CA TRP A 829 36.29 0.85 27.37
C TRP A 829 37.04 1.15 26.07
N ILE A 830 37.12 0.16 25.17
CA ILE A 830 37.62 0.34 23.80
C ILE A 830 36.42 0.60 22.89
N LEU A 831 36.55 1.59 22.00
CA LEU A 831 35.54 1.86 20.98
C LEU A 831 35.36 0.62 20.10
N ALA A 832 34.13 0.10 20.02
CA ALA A 832 33.84 -1.09 19.24
C ALA A 832 33.79 -0.77 17.74
N LYS A 833 34.24 -1.72 16.91
CA LYS A 833 34.03 -1.66 15.47
C LYS A 833 32.55 -1.96 15.13
N ASP A 834 32.06 -1.35 14.05
CA ASP A 834 30.68 -1.55 13.55
C ASP A 834 30.40 -3.06 13.36
N GLU A 835 31.37 -3.81 12.84
CA GLU A 835 31.31 -5.26 12.59
C GLU A 835 31.06 -6.04 13.87
N HIS A 836 31.71 -5.68 14.98
CA HIS A 836 31.62 -6.44 16.22
C HIS A 836 30.30 -6.18 16.93
N VAL A 837 29.83 -4.94 16.91
CA VAL A 837 28.50 -4.59 17.45
C VAL A 837 27.41 -5.30 16.66
N CYS A 838 27.47 -5.27 15.32
CA CYS A 838 26.55 -6.01 14.48
C CYS A 838 26.63 -7.51 14.75
N ALA A 839 27.83 -8.11 14.77
CA ALA A 839 28.00 -9.55 14.98
C ALA A 839 27.30 -10.05 16.25
N PHE A 840 27.48 -9.32 17.37
CA PHE A 840 26.84 -9.68 18.63
C PHE A 840 25.32 -9.64 18.54
N ASN A 841 24.77 -8.56 17.98
CA ASN A 841 23.32 -8.37 17.92
C ASN A 841 22.66 -9.27 16.88
N LEU A 842 23.36 -9.60 15.79
CA LEU A 842 22.91 -10.59 14.81
C LEU A 842 22.83 -11.99 15.41
N ILE A 843 23.77 -12.38 16.28
CA ILE A 843 23.64 -13.63 17.05
C ILE A 843 22.44 -13.52 18.00
N ALA A 844 22.40 -12.45 18.82
CA ALA A 844 21.38 -12.26 19.84
C ALA A 844 19.95 -12.36 19.28
N GLN A 845 19.74 -11.88 18.06
CA GLN A 845 18.44 -11.87 17.39
C GLN A 845 18.25 -13.02 16.39
N GLY A 846 19.14 -14.02 16.35
CA GLY A 846 18.97 -15.22 15.54
C GLY A 846 19.13 -15.03 14.03
N TYR A 847 19.93 -14.06 13.59
CA TYR A 847 20.31 -13.91 12.18
C TYR A 847 21.45 -14.83 11.76
N PHE A 848 22.27 -15.28 12.71
CA PHE A 848 23.23 -16.36 12.46
C PHE A 848 22.51 -17.72 12.42
N PRO A 849 23.04 -18.70 11.65
CA PRO A 849 22.58 -20.08 11.72
C PRO A 849 22.61 -20.64 13.15
N ASP A 850 21.68 -21.53 13.49
CA ASP A 850 21.52 -22.11 14.83
C ASP A 850 22.80 -22.78 15.34
N GLU A 851 23.65 -23.28 14.42
CA GLU A 851 24.91 -23.92 14.75
C GLU A 851 25.95 -22.95 15.32
N MET A 852 25.76 -21.64 15.26
CA MET A 852 26.73 -20.65 15.74
C MET A 852 26.95 -20.72 17.26
N LEU A 853 25.91 -21.04 18.03
CA LEU A 853 25.96 -21.09 19.50
C LEU A 853 26.24 -22.51 20.00
N VAL A 854 27.40 -22.68 20.65
CA VAL A 854 27.82 -23.98 21.20
C VAL A 854 26.93 -24.40 22.37
N GLY A 855 26.42 -25.63 22.33
CA GLY A 855 25.68 -26.23 23.44
C GLY A 855 24.20 -25.86 23.52
N GLU A 856 23.57 -25.54 22.38
CA GLU A 856 22.12 -25.31 22.24
C GLU A 856 21.57 -24.20 23.16
N ILE A 857 22.41 -23.24 23.53
CA ILE A 857 21.97 -22.08 24.31
C ILE A 857 21.13 -21.16 23.41
N ALA A 858 19.96 -20.75 23.91
CA ALA A 858 19.12 -19.81 23.17
C ALA A 858 19.79 -18.42 23.08
N PRO A 859 19.69 -17.71 21.93
CA PRO A 859 20.28 -16.39 21.75
C PRO A 859 19.97 -15.35 22.85
N PRO A 860 18.73 -15.24 23.38
CA PRO A 860 18.44 -14.29 24.46
C PRO A 860 19.21 -14.59 25.74
N VAL A 861 19.41 -15.88 26.05
CA VAL A 861 20.15 -16.33 27.25
C VAL A 861 21.64 -16.07 27.07
N TRP A 862 22.16 -16.23 25.84
CA TRP A 862 23.54 -15.91 25.53
C TRP A 862 23.83 -14.41 25.64
N ALA A 863 22.96 -13.57 25.07
CA ALA A 863 23.17 -12.12 24.97
C ALA A 863 22.81 -11.35 26.26
N GLY A 864 21.73 -11.73 26.93
CA GLY A 864 21.17 -11.01 28.09
C GLY A 864 20.62 -9.62 27.77
N THR A 865 19.92 -9.02 28.74
CA THR A 865 19.32 -7.67 28.66
C THR A 865 20.16 -6.61 29.37
N THR A 866 20.26 -5.41 28.79
CA THR A 866 21.09 -4.30 29.30
C THR A 866 20.75 -3.87 30.73
N ASN A 867 19.47 -3.86 31.11
CA ASN A 867 19.00 -3.68 32.47
C ASN A 867 17.60 -4.33 32.63
N GLU A 868 17.07 -4.41 33.86
CA GLU A 868 15.79 -5.09 34.17
C GLU A 868 14.56 -4.51 33.44
N ILE A 869 14.63 -3.28 32.92
CA ILE A 869 13.50 -2.56 32.31
C ILE A 869 13.67 -2.42 30.79
N SER A 870 14.89 -2.59 30.27
CA SER A 870 15.25 -2.35 28.88
C SER A 870 15.22 -3.66 28.09
N LYS A 871 14.36 -3.71 27.07
CA LYS A 871 14.34 -4.76 26.04
C LYS A 871 15.47 -4.55 25.01
N VAL A 872 16.71 -4.30 25.47
CA VAL A 872 17.86 -4.13 24.58
C VAL A 872 18.86 -5.27 24.78
N ALA A 873 19.24 -5.95 23.68
CA ALA A 873 20.25 -7.00 23.68
C ALA A 873 21.64 -6.48 24.10
N GLY A 874 22.34 -7.26 24.94
CA GLY A 874 23.71 -6.96 25.38
C GLY A 874 23.78 -6.63 26.86
N GLY A 875 23.33 -7.58 27.68
CA GLY A 875 23.22 -7.46 29.12
C GLY A 875 24.37 -7.99 29.96
N THR A 876 24.51 -7.47 31.18
CA THR A 876 25.40 -8.09 32.19
C THR A 876 24.91 -9.46 32.68
N GLU A 877 23.64 -9.78 32.44
CA GLU A 877 23.08 -11.09 32.80
C GLU A 877 23.34 -12.18 31.76
N GLY A 878 23.78 -11.80 30.54
CA GLY A 878 24.01 -12.73 29.43
C GLY A 878 25.17 -13.69 29.70
N ALA A 879 25.05 -14.91 29.18
CA ALA A 879 26.10 -15.91 29.31
C ALA A 879 27.43 -15.44 28.68
N ALA A 880 27.39 -14.66 27.60
CA ALA A 880 28.57 -14.08 26.96
C ALA A 880 29.32 -13.12 27.89
N TYR A 881 28.60 -12.20 28.55
CA TYR A 881 29.19 -11.26 29.50
C TYR A 881 29.78 -12.00 30.72
N LYS A 882 29.00 -12.92 31.31
CA LYS A 882 29.42 -13.73 32.47
C LYS A 882 30.64 -14.58 32.15
N ALA A 883 30.71 -15.13 30.93
CA ALA A 883 31.87 -15.86 30.43
C ALA A 883 33.13 -14.99 30.42
N ILE A 884 33.06 -13.77 29.88
CA ILE A 884 34.20 -12.86 29.85
C ILE A 884 34.65 -12.44 31.26
N GLU A 885 33.71 -12.10 32.14
CA GLU A 885 34.03 -11.78 33.54
C GLU A 885 34.71 -12.95 34.26
N SER A 886 34.31 -14.19 33.95
CA SER A 886 34.96 -15.39 34.47
C SER A 886 36.37 -15.58 33.89
N LEU A 887 36.57 -15.37 32.58
CA LEU A 887 37.87 -15.54 31.92
C LEU A 887 38.91 -14.52 32.36
N ARG A 888 38.46 -13.35 32.81
CA ARG A 888 39.32 -12.29 33.34
C ARG A 888 39.92 -12.62 34.72
N ARG A 889 39.25 -13.45 35.53
CA ARG A 889 39.73 -13.79 36.88
C ARG A 889 40.78 -14.89 36.79
N TYR A 890 42.03 -14.55 37.12
CA TYR A 890 43.14 -15.50 37.14
C TYR A 890 42.92 -16.59 38.21
N GLY A 891 43.20 -17.86 37.87
CA GLY A 891 43.18 -18.98 38.81
C GLY A 891 41.84 -19.69 39.05
N GLN A 892 40.78 -19.36 38.29
CA GLN A 892 39.52 -20.12 38.32
C GLN A 892 39.49 -21.20 37.23
N THR A 893 38.90 -22.36 37.54
CA THR A 893 38.64 -23.42 36.56
C THR A 893 37.73 -22.90 35.46
N ARG A 894 38.20 -22.96 34.21
CA ARG A 894 37.46 -22.46 33.05
C ARG A 894 36.62 -23.59 32.47
N SER A 895 35.33 -23.36 32.35
CA SER A 895 34.42 -24.35 31.76
C SER A 895 34.47 -24.31 30.23
N ARG A 896 34.21 -25.45 29.59
CA ARG A 896 34.03 -25.56 28.13
C ARG A 896 33.02 -24.55 27.60
N ALA A 897 31.87 -24.42 28.28
CA ALA A 897 30.79 -23.52 27.89
C ALA A 897 31.21 -22.04 27.98
N SER A 898 31.85 -21.63 29.08
CA SER A 898 32.30 -20.23 29.24
C SER A 898 33.26 -19.81 28.13
N CYS A 899 34.23 -20.66 27.79
CA CYS A 899 35.16 -20.35 26.71
C CYS A 899 34.47 -20.34 25.34
N ALA A 900 33.57 -21.29 25.09
CA ALA A 900 32.79 -21.32 23.86
C ALA A 900 31.94 -20.05 23.66
N TYR A 901 31.27 -19.55 24.71
CA TYR A 901 30.43 -18.35 24.61
C TYR A 901 31.23 -17.08 24.31
N ALA A 902 32.41 -16.92 24.92
CA ALA A 902 33.32 -15.81 24.61
C ALA A 902 33.90 -15.92 23.18
N SER A 903 34.32 -17.13 22.79
CA SER A 903 34.83 -17.42 21.44
C SER A 903 33.81 -17.17 20.34
N THR A 904 32.54 -17.43 20.61
CA THR A 904 31.45 -17.18 19.65
C THR A 904 31.46 -15.72 19.19
N GLN A 905 31.60 -14.76 20.10
CA GLN A 905 31.64 -13.33 19.75
C GLN A 905 32.93 -12.93 19.01
N CYS A 906 34.08 -13.53 19.33
CA CYS A 906 35.30 -13.30 18.56
C CYS A 906 35.11 -13.75 17.11
N PHE A 907 34.70 -15.01 16.92
CA PHE A 907 34.61 -15.59 15.58
C PHE A 907 33.47 -14.99 14.74
N SER A 908 32.32 -14.62 15.33
CA SER A 908 31.27 -13.90 14.61
C SER A 908 31.71 -12.51 14.17
N GLY A 909 32.52 -11.82 14.97
CA GLY A 909 33.17 -10.57 14.59
C GLY A 909 34.06 -10.74 13.37
N LEU A 910 34.91 -11.77 13.35
CA LEU A 910 35.78 -12.09 12.21
C LEU A 910 35.00 -12.51 10.96
N ILE A 911 33.88 -13.23 11.12
CA ILE A 911 32.95 -13.53 10.02
C ILE A 911 32.43 -12.21 9.44
N THR A 912 31.86 -11.35 10.27
CA THR A 912 31.24 -10.08 9.84
C THR A 912 32.26 -9.16 9.15
N GLU A 913 33.49 -9.11 9.64
CA GLU A 913 34.62 -8.44 8.97
C GLU A 913 34.90 -9.03 7.58
N ALA A 914 34.96 -10.37 7.46
CA ALA A 914 35.20 -11.03 6.17
C ALA A 914 34.08 -10.72 5.14
N LEU A 915 32.82 -10.64 5.58
CA LEU A 915 31.69 -10.25 4.74
C LEU A 915 31.73 -8.76 4.35
N GLY A 916 32.28 -7.90 5.20
CA GLY A 916 32.48 -6.48 4.93
C GLY A 916 33.65 -6.18 4.00
N GLU A 917 34.74 -6.96 4.07
CA GLU A 917 35.97 -6.75 3.29
C GLU A 917 35.86 -7.13 1.82
N SER A 918 35.02 -8.13 1.46
CA SER A 918 34.89 -8.58 0.06
C SER A 918 33.43 -8.71 -0.36
N GLU A 919 33.11 -8.25 -1.57
CA GLU A 919 31.82 -8.51 -2.23
C GLU A 919 31.74 -9.92 -2.85
N ILE A 920 32.89 -10.59 -2.96
CA ILE A 920 33.04 -11.88 -3.62
C ILE A 920 32.88 -12.97 -2.57
N SER A 921 31.69 -13.60 -2.55
CA SER A 921 31.36 -14.65 -1.56
C SER A 921 32.39 -15.78 -1.48
N SER A 922 32.99 -16.20 -2.61
CA SER A 922 34.01 -17.25 -2.60
C SER A 922 35.28 -16.90 -1.81
N GLU A 923 35.51 -15.62 -1.49
CA GLU A 923 36.66 -15.17 -0.71
C GLU A 923 36.39 -15.14 0.80
N TRP A 924 35.13 -15.09 1.25
CA TRP A 924 34.79 -14.89 2.66
C TRP A 924 35.42 -15.94 3.58
N LYS A 925 35.36 -17.22 3.18
CA LYS A 925 35.99 -18.32 3.92
C LYS A 925 37.50 -18.16 4.03
N GLN A 926 38.16 -17.78 2.94
CA GLN A 926 39.62 -17.59 2.92
C GLN A 926 40.05 -16.41 3.79
N ILE A 927 39.28 -15.31 3.76
CA ILE A 927 39.53 -14.14 4.62
C ILE A 927 39.36 -14.52 6.09
N PHE A 928 38.26 -15.20 6.44
CA PHE A 928 38.02 -15.68 7.81
C PHE A 928 39.14 -16.62 8.30
N GLU A 929 39.47 -17.67 7.54
CA GLU A 929 40.53 -18.61 7.91
C GLU A 929 41.89 -17.93 8.05
N LYS A 930 42.20 -16.98 7.16
CA LYS A 930 43.42 -16.17 7.25
C LYS A 930 43.45 -15.34 8.53
N LYS A 931 42.34 -14.70 8.92
CA LYS A 931 42.23 -13.93 10.16
C LYS A 931 42.39 -14.80 11.39
N VAL A 932 41.76 -15.99 11.43
CA VAL A 932 41.94 -16.94 12.54
C VAL A 932 43.39 -17.44 12.63
N LEU A 933 44.02 -17.75 11.49
CA LEU A 933 45.43 -18.16 11.44
C LEU A 933 46.39 -17.03 11.85
N THR A 934 46.08 -15.79 11.48
CA THR A 934 46.83 -14.63 11.95
C THR A 934 46.67 -14.49 13.45
N LEU A 935 45.46 -14.64 13.98
CA LEU A 935 45.20 -14.58 15.41
C LEU A 935 46.00 -15.66 16.16
N SER A 936 46.02 -16.91 15.72
CA SER A 936 46.72 -18.00 16.42
C SER A 936 48.25 -17.89 16.42
N ARG A 937 48.84 -17.12 15.50
CA ARG A 937 50.30 -16.98 15.36
C ARG A 937 50.90 -15.83 16.17
N LEU A 938 50.08 -15.04 16.83
CA LEU A 938 50.56 -13.89 17.59
C LEU A 938 51.17 -14.35 18.91
N SER A 939 52.31 -13.76 19.26
CA SER A 939 52.86 -14.00 20.60
C SER A 939 52.07 -13.17 21.62
N ILE A 940 51.93 -13.70 22.84
CA ILE A 940 51.33 -12.96 23.97
C ILE A 940 52.10 -11.64 24.23
N GLU A 941 53.41 -11.65 23.98
CA GLU A 941 54.28 -10.48 24.11
C GLU A 941 53.98 -9.40 23.04
N ASP A 942 53.61 -9.80 21.82
CA ASP A 942 53.17 -8.87 20.77
C ASP A 942 51.79 -8.28 21.07
N LEU A 943 50.89 -9.08 21.66
CA LEU A 943 49.58 -8.64 22.17
C LEU A 943 49.70 -7.59 23.31
N ASP A 944 50.66 -7.77 24.23
CA ASP A 944 50.87 -6.86 25.36
C ASP A 944 51.68 -5.60 24.99
N ARG A 945 52.64 -5.73 24.06
CA ARG A 945 53.51 -4.62 23.62
C ARG A 945 52.75 -3.57 22.80
N ASP A 946 51.70 -3.95 22.09
CA ASP A 946 50.91 -3.05 21.23
C ASP A 946 50.08 -2.03 22.03
N MET A 947 49.60 -2.39 23.22
CA MET A 947 48.83 -1.47 24.08
C MET A 947 49.70 -0.48 24.87
N SER A 948 50.89 -0.90 25.31
CA SER A 948 51.79 -0.05 26.11
C SER A 948 52.39 1.12 25.31
N LYS A 949 52.36 1.07 23.97
CA LYS A 949 52.83 2.17 23.11
C LYS A 949 51.82 3.31 22.91
N ARG A 950 50.65 3.27 23.57
CA ARG A 950 49.64 4.37 23.58
C ARG A 950 50.16 5.76 23.97
N PHE A 951 51.39 5.91 24.46
CA PHE A 951 51.86 7.14 25.10
C PHE A 951 53.02 7.91 24.44
N LYS A 952 53.51 7.53 23.23
CA LYS A 952 54.62 8.28 22.60
C LYS A 952 54.44 8.56 21.11
N SER A 953 53.72 9.65 20.83
CA SER A 953 54.02 10.65 19.78
C SER A 953 54.18 10.22 18.31
N GLU A 954 53.44 9.25 17.79
CA GLU A 954 53.26 9.10 16.34
C GLU A 954 51.81 9.42 15.95
N SER A 955 51.61 10.10 14.81
CA SER A 955 50.29 10.52 14.33
C SER A 955 49.37 9.31 14.17
N LEU A 956 48.19 9.38 14.79
CA LEU A 956 47.16 8.33 14.86
C LEU A 956 46.91 7.65 13.49
N GLU A 957 46.88 8.44 12.42
CA GLU A 957 46.60 7.97 11.04
C GLU A 957 47.72 7.10 10.43
N GLU A 958 48.98 7.33 10.76
CA GLU A 958 50.09 6.54 10.18
C GLU A 958 50.28 5.20 10.91
N TYR A 959 49.91 5.15 12.20
CA TYR A 959 49.93 3.94 13.04
C TYR A 959 48.73 3.02 12.75
N GLU A 960 47.55 3.59 12.49
CA GLU A 960 46.34 2.83 12.13
C GLU A 960 46.50 2.06 10.81
N SER A 961 47.28 2.55 9.84
CA SER A 961 47.47 1.83 8.57
C SER A 961 48.44 0.63 8.59
N ARG A 962 49.23 0.43 9.66
CA ARG A 962 50.36 -0.53 9.67
C ARG A 962 50.20 -1.78 10.54
N PHE A 963 49.20 -1.89 11.41
CA PHE A 963 49.13 -2.98 12.39
C PHE A 963 47.76 -3.68 12.42
N HIS A 964 47.79 -5.01 12.52
CA HIS A 964 46.64 -5.93 12.45
C HIS A 964 45.53 -5.53 13.44
N GLU A 965 44.49 -4.86 12.93
CA GLU A 965 43.38 -4.34 13.72
C GLU A 965 42.57 -5.42 14.45
N ASP A 966 42.64 -6.67 13.97
CA ASP A 966 41.93 -7.84 14.53
C ASP A 966 42.39 -8.18 15.97
N ILE A 967 43.60 -7.74 16.35
CA ILE A 967 44.24 -7.98 17.65
C ILE A 967 43.65 -7.07 18.75
N ARG A 968 43.06 -5.93 18.35
CA ARG A 968 42.47 -4.97 19.29
C ARG A 968 41.10 -5.41 19.81
N ASN A 969 40.51 -6.47 19.25
CA ASN A 969 39.25 -6.99 19.73
C ASN A 969 39.43 -7.66 21.11
N PRO A 970 38.90 -7.08 22.19
CA PRO A 970 39.05 -7.62 23.53
C PRO A 970 38.50 -9.04 23.69
N TRP A 971 37.49 -9.41 22.89
CA TRP A 971 36.90 -10.75 22.90
C TRP A 971 37.88 -11.79 22.35
N CYS A 972 38.53 -11.50 21.22
CA CYS A 972 39.51 -12.40 20.61
C CYS A 972 40.75 -12.57 21.47
N ARG A 973 41.17 -11.53 22.19
CA ARG A 973 42.31 -11.60 23.12
C ARG A 973 42.08 -12.60 24.26
N MET A 974 40.87 -12.70 24.81
CA MET A 974 40.56 -13.65 25.89
C MET A 974 40.62 -15.12 25.44
N VAL A 975 40.39 -15.33 24.15
CA VAL A 975 40.28 -16.64 23.50
C VAL A 975 41.62 -17.09 22.91
N HIS A 976 42.45 -16.13 22.51
CA HIS A 976 43.75 -16.35 21.89
C HIS A 976 44.62 -17.45 22.53
N PRO A 977 44.78 -17.54 23.88
CA PRO A 977 45.62 -18.56 24.51
C PRO A 977 45.17 -20.01 24.25
N TYR A 978 43.97 -20.20 23.71
CA TYR A 978 43.30 -21.49 23.56
C TYR A 978 43.10 -21.92 22.09
N LEU A 979 43.61 -21.14 21.13
CA LEU A 979 43.46 -21.43 19.69
C LEU A 979 44.37 -22.55 19.19
N ASP A 980 45.35 -22.99 19.98
CA ASP A 980 46.29 -24.06 19.61
C ASP A 980 46.10 -25.27 20.54
N LEU A 981 45.38 -26.29 20.04
CA LEU A 981 45.14 -27.54 20.76
C LEU A 981 46.37 -28.45 20.83
N ASP A 982 47.32 -28.29 19.90
CA ASP A 982 48.47 -29.20 19.77
C ASP A 982 49.45 -29.07 20.96
N GLY A 983 49.25 -28.08 21.84
CA GLY A 983 50.08 -27.81 23.01
C GLY A 983 49.56 -28.25 24.39
N LEU A 984 48.29 -28.67 24.53
CA LEU A 984 47.68 -28.92 25.85
C LEU A 984 47.44 -30.43 26.11
N PRO A 985 48.31 -31.12 26.87
CA PRO A 985 48.12 -32.54 27.19
C PRO A 985 46.87 -32.79 28.05
N GLU A 986 46.27 -33.98 27.86
CA GLU A 986 45.14 -34.46 28.68
C GLU A 986 45.46 -34.34 30.19
N GLY A 987 44.65 -33.56 30.92
CA GLY A 987 44.79 -33.35 32.37
C GLY A 987 45.19 -31.94 32.82
N GLN A 988 45.46 -31.00 31.89
CA GLN A 988 45.63 -29.59 32.25
C GLN A 988 44.29 -28.90 32.58
N LEU A 989 44.31 -27.99 33.57
CA LEU A 989 43.14 -27.22 34.04
C LEU A 989 42.42 -26.45 32.91
N ASP A 990 43.15 -26.10 31.87
CA ASP A 990 42.73 -25.27 30.75
C ASP A 990 42.19 -26.06 29.55
N LEU A 991 42.34 -27.40 29.54
CA LEU A 991 41.89 -28.24 28.43
C LEU A 991 40.39 -28.11 28.10
N PRO A 992 39.46 -28.08 29.09
CA PRO A 992 38.05 -27.87 28.77
C PRO A 992 37.78 -26.55 28.04
N CYS A 993 38.54 -25.51 28.36
CA CYS A 993 38.44 -24.22 27.72
C CYS A 993 38.87 -24.29 26.25
N ALA A 994 40.02 -24.92 25.98
CA ALA A 994 40.53 -25.12 24.62
C ALA A 994 39.57 -25.91 23.73
N ILE A 995 38.94 -26.97 24.28
CA ILE A 995 37.88 -27.70 23.59
C ILE A 995 36.70 -26.77 23.23
N GLY A 996 36.27 -25.92 24.17
CA GLY A 996 35.18 -24.96 23.92
C GLY A 996 35.52 -23.92 22.85
N VAL A 997 36.79 -23.50 22.76
CA VAL A 997 37.25 -22.59 21.69
C VAL A 997 37.24 -23.28 20.33
N ASP A 998 37.75 -24.51 20.25
CA ASP A 998 37.72 -25.32 19.02
C ASP A 998 36.29 -25.62 18.55
N ASP A 999 35.38 -25.95 19.48
CA ASP A 999 33.96 -26.12 19.17
C ASP A 999 33.35 -24.86 18.56
N ALA A 1000 33.64 -23.68 19.14
CA ALA A 1000 33.15 -22.40 18.63
C ALA A 1000 33.74 -22.06 17.26
N GLN A 1001 35.02 -22.39 17.00
CA GLN A 1001 35.63 -22.21 15.69
C GLN A 1001 34.98 -23.10 14.63
N LYS A 1002 34.73 -24.37 14.94
CA LYS A 1002 34.03 -25.31 14.07
C LYS A 1002 32.60 -24.85 13.78
N SER A 1003 31.91 -24.37 14.81
CA SER A 1003 30.56 -23.79 14.74
C SER A 1003 30.52 -22.55 13.83
N ALA A 1004 31.53 -21.67 13.94
CA ALA A 1004 31.68 -20.50 13.09
C ALA A 1004 31.93 -20.88 11.61
N LEU A 1005 32.79 -21.88 11.35
CA LEU A 1005 33.03 -22.39 10.00
C LEU A 1005 31.77 -23.02 9.37
N ALA A 1006 31.00 -23.78 10.17
CA ALA A 1006 29.73 -24.35 9.73
C ALA A 1006 28.72 -23.23 9.40
N SER A 1007 28.59 -22.24 10.29
CA SER A 1007 27.73 -21.08 10.09
C SER A 1007 28.10 -20.29 8.84
N LEU A 1008 29.40 -20.04 8.61
CA LEU A 1008 29.89 -19.38 7.42
C LEU A 1008 29.59 -20.18 6.14
N ALA A 1009 29.67 -21.51 6.19
CA ALA A 1009 29.30 -22.36 5.06
C ALA A 1009 27.80 -22.28 4.75
N THR A 1010 26.94 -22.24 5.77
CA THR A 1010 25.49 -22.03 5.61
C THR A 1010 25.21 -20.65 5.01
N LEU A 1011 25.82 -19.58 5.53
CA LEU A 1011 25.68 -18.23 4.98
C LEU A 1011 26.14 -18.13 3.51
N LEU A 1012 27.23 -18.81 3.16
CA LEU A 1012 27.70 -18.90 1.77
C LEU A 1012 26.68 -19.59 0.88
N LYS A 1013 26.12 -20.71 1.34
CA LYS A 1013 25.10 -21.45 0.62
C LYS A 1013 23.85 -20.59 0.40
N ASP A 1014 23.33 -19.96 1.44
CA ASP A 1014 22.16 -19.07 1.35
C ASP A 1014 22.42 -17.87 0.43
N TYR A 1015 23.64 -17.33 0.47
CA TYR A 1015 24.05 -16.24 -0.41
C TYR A 1015 24.18 -16.65 -1.88
N GLU A 1016 24.59 -17.90 -2.14
CA GLU A 1016 24.69 -18.49 -3.48
C GLU A 1016 23.33 -18.89 -4.04
N GLU A 1017 22.45 -19.52 -3.25
CA GLU A 1017 21.08 -19.88 -3.67
C GLU A 1017 20.23 -18.64 -4.00
N SER A 1018 20.55 -17.51 -3.37
CA SER A 1018 19.94 -16.22 -3.69
C SER A 1018 20.61 -15.47 -4.85
N LYS A 1019 21.63 -16.01 -5.53
CA LYS A 1019 22.28 -15.36 -6.70
C LYS A 1019 21.59 -15.71 -7.99
#